data_AF-A0A7C4SG32-F1
#
_entry.id   AF-A0A7C4SG32-F1
#
_cell.length_a   1.000
_cell.length_b   1.000
_cell.length_c   1.000
_cell.angle_alpha   90.00
_cell.angle_beta   90.00
_cell.angle_gamma   90.00
#
_symmetry.space_group_name_H-M   'P 1'
#
loop_
_entity.id
_entity.type
_entity.pdbx_description
1 polymer ?
#
loop_
_entity_poly.entity_id
_entity_poly.type
_entity_poly.pdbx_seq_one_letter_code
_entity_poly.pdbx_strand_id
1 'polypeptide(L)'
;VFYHPGYRVSPLVFCGCLGILPRGSHPTAPQPGDLIVVIGGRTGRDGLGGATFSSAGLDPEASTVARSAVQIGRPILEKQLLEVILQAREERLYHAITDCGAGGLSSAVGEMARRLGACVHLDRVPLKDHSLRPYEIWLSESQERMVLAVPPENWPRFREICALHGVEAAAIGNFEASGQLRLFYQGHPVGTLDVAFLHEGRPQRILEARWRPPAPSAQRSRAFSSSVDLSRILLTLLAHPNIRSREDILRRYDHEVQGATAIKPLVGIANHGPSDAVVLVPPEFLPREGPIPGIAMAVGLAPQYGERDPYQMAWAAIDEAFRNLVTVGADPDSVALLDNFCWGDPGDPEQLGALVRCAQGCLDAARAYQAPFISGKDSLHNVYEDAEGRAHAIPGTLLITAVARVPDLDRAVTTDLKRAGDMLYLVGDTRPELGNSHYALIGADMPPEADRLPQPVPQALDRMRALHRAIAAGLVQACHDLSEGGLGVALAEMSLAGRLGARIDLRQVPGFESLGTDEEVLFSESLSRFLVEVRPEDAAAFETCLAGCPVARIGEVSADGLLRVIGRDGSERLCLPVEALEQAWRGELAPAISRVPAPTPHAPPTIGILRSRPRVLILQAPGTNRDREAALACQLAGGEPEIVPLARLLRGERSLLDYAMLVLPGGFSYGDDLGAGTMWALDLRLRLGEAMERFIASGRPVLGICNGFQALVKAGLLPGPEFLEPDGSRTVTLALNASGHFECRWVWLRPNPRSPCLFTEGIEELLYCPVAHGEGRFMARSEAILDRLEAQGLIALTYVDPCGQPAGYPFNPNGSQRGIAGICNPAGNVLGLMPHPEDHIFPWQHPRWCRGESGGIALILFQNALRRC
;
A
#
# COMPACT_ATOMS: atom_id res chain seq x y z
N VAL A 1 8.63 3.05 8.33
CA VAL A 1 9.67 2.27 9.06
C VAL A 1 10.29 3.18 10.09
N PHE A 2 10.42 2.73 11.33
CA PHE A 2 10.99 3.49 12.43
C PHE A 2 12.07 2.67 13.12
N TYR A 3 13.20 3.28 13.42
CA TYR A 3 14.35 2.66 14.08
C TYR A 3 14.45 3.16 15.51
N HIS A 4 14.55 2.21 16.44
CA HIS A 4 14.80 2.48 17.84
C HIS A 4 15.68 1.38 18.43
N PRO A 5 16.67 1.69 19.30
CA PRO A 5 17.52 0.68 19.93
C PRO A 5 16.72 -0.39 20.71
N GLY A 6 15.59 0.00 21.31
CA GLY A 6 14.72 -0.89 22.06
C GLY A 6 13.96 -1.93 21.23
N TYR A 7 13.93 -1.83 19.89
CA TYR A 7 13.34 -2.85 19.01
C TYR A 7 14.39 -3.85 18.46
N ARG A 8 15.63 -3.79 18.94
CA ARG A 8 16.74 -4.59 18.38
C ARG A 8 16.52 -6.10 18.48
N VAL A 9 15.92 -6.56 19.57
CA VAL A 9 15.66 -7.99 19.81
C VAL A 9 14.24 -8.38 19.40
N SER A 10 13.26 -7.51 19.67
CA SER A 10 11.86 -7.70 19.28
C SER A 10 11.41 -6.56 18.35
N PRO A 11 11.43 -6.76 17.02
CA PRO A 11 10.90 -5.78 16.07
C PRO A 11 9.36 -5.81 16.04
N LEU A 12 8.76 -4.66 15.76
CA LEU A 12 7.32 -4.55 15.55
C LEU A 12 6.98 -4.54 14.06
N VAL A 13 6.03 -5.39 13.65
CA VAL A 13 5.54 -5.47 12.26
C VAL A 13 4.05 -5.24 12.27
N PHE A 14 3.63 -4.13 11.66
CA PHE A 14 2.23 -3.77 11.50
C PHE A 14 1.79 -4.00 10.06
N CYS A 15 0.69 -4.72 9.88
CA CYS A 15 0.06 -4.96 8.58
C CYS A 15 -1.40 -4.53 8.67
N GLY A 16 -1.80 -3.58 7.82
CA GLY A 16 -3.18 -3.10 7.71
C GLY A 16 -3.78 -3.45 6.35
N CYS A 17 -5.10 -3.58 6.30
CA CYS A 17 -5.85 -3.77 5.06
C CYS A 17 -7.07 -2.84 5.06
N LEU A 18 -7.29 -2.18 3.92
CA LEU A 18 -8.51 -1.43 3.64
C LEU A 18 -9.25 -2.13 2.51
N GLY A 19 -10.52 -2.41 2.74
CA GLY A 19 -11.40 -3.03 1.76
C GLY A 19 -12.71 -2.27 1.64
N ILE A 20 -13.38 -2.46 0.51
CA ILE A 20 -14.69 -1.84 0.23
C ILE A 20 -15.75 -2.91 0.29
N LEU A 21 -16.84 -2.58 0.97
CA LEU A 21 -17.95 -3.47 1.16
C LEU A 21 -19.26 -2.73 0.89
N PRO A 22 -20.11 -3.21 -0.04
CA PRO A 22 -21.44 -2.68 -0.21
C PRO A 22 -22.24 -2.79 1.09
N ARG A 23 -22.93 -1.70 1.48
CA ARG A 23 -23.70 -1.67 2.71
C ARG A 23 -24.77 -2.77 2.70
N GLY A 24 -24.77 -3.62 3.72
CA GLY A 24 -25.76 -4.69 3.90
C GLY A 24 -25.52 -5.95 3.06
N SER A 25 -24.40 -6.06 2.33
CA SER A 25 -24.09 -7.26 1.55
C SER A 25 -23.36 -8.35 2.34
N HIS A 26 -23.12 -8.15 3.64
CA HIS A 26 -22.34 -9.06 4.47
C HIS A 26 -23.11 -9.48 5.71
N PRO A 27 -23.75 -10.67 5.69
CA PRO A 27 -24.45 -11.18 6.85
C PRO A 27 -23.43 -11.72 7.87
N THR A 28 -23.73 -11.55 9.17
CA THR A 28 -22.81 -11.86 10.28
C THR A 28 -23.44 -12.80 11.32
N ALA A 29 -24.58 -13.41 11.00
CA ALA A 29 -25.38 -14.17 11.96
C ALA A 29 -25.70 -15.57 11.43
N PRO A 30 -24.98 -16.61 11.90
CA PRO A 30 -25.33 -18.00 11.62
C PRO A 30 -26.76 -18.31 12.06
N GLN A 31 -27.43 -19.22 11.35
CA GLN A 31 -28.77 -19.72 11.64
C GLN A 31 -28.73 -21.20 12.06
N PRO A 32 -29.70 -21.67 12.87
CA PRO A 32 -29.84 -23.09 13.15
C PRO A 32 -30.00 -23.90 11.85
N GLY A 33 -29.20 -24.96 11.71
CA GLY A 33 -29.19 -25.81 10.52
C GLY A 33 -28.20 -25.40 9.44
N ASP A 34 -27.61 -24.21 9.51
CA ASP A 34 -26.52 -23.82 8.60
C ASP A 34 -25.36 -24.81 8.73
N LEU A 35 -24.78 -25.18 7.59
CA LEU A 35 -23.56 -25.97 7.54
C LEU A 35 -22.38 -25.13 8.01
N ILE A 36 -21.50 -25.74 8.79
CA ILE A 36 -20.19 -25.19 9.12
C ILE A 36 -19.24 -25.60 7.99
N VAL A 37 -18.88 -24.65 7.13
CA VAL A 37 -18.04 -24.89 5.96
C VAL A 37 -16.67 -24.27 6.16
N VAL A 38 -15.62 -25.07 6.04
CA VAL A 38 -14.23 -24.61 5.98
C VAL A 38 -13.79 -24.57 4.53
N ILE A 39 -13.21 -23.45 4.10
CA ILE A 39 -12.61 -23.30 2.77
C ILE A 39 -11.13 -22.92 2.88
N GLY A 40 -10.34 -23.30 1.87
CA GLY A 40 -8.96 -22.84 1.70
C GLY A 40 -7.91 -23.88 2.05
N GLY A 41 -6.94 -23.47 2.87
CA GLY A 41 -5.77 -24.25 3.24
C GLY A 41 -6.09 -25.53 3.99
N ARG A 42 -5.31 -26.58 3.76
CA ARG A 42 -5.39 -27.82 4.54
C ARG A 42 -4.80 -27.61 5.94
N THR A 43 -5.38 -28.30 6.91
CA THR A 43 -5.00 -28.21 8.34
C THR A 43 -3.76 -29.07 8.63
N GLY A 44 -2.74 -28.46 9.23
CA GLY A 44 -1.46 -29.09 9.61
C GLY A 44 -1.08 -28.82 11.08
N ARG A 45 0.13 -29.23 11.48
CA ARG A 45 0.72 -28.88 12.79
C ARG A 45 1.33 -27.46 12.77
N ASP A 46 0.59 -26.50 12.23
CA ASP A 46 1.04 -25.11 12.09
C ASP A 46 0.45 -24.27 13.23
N GLY A 47 1.29 -23.47 13.89
CA GLY A 47 0.89 -22.53 14.94
C GLY A 47 0.17 -23.15 16.14
N LEU A 48 0.39 -24.44 16.43
CA LEU A 48 -0.20 -25.08 17.62
C LEU A 48 0.33 -24.41 18.89
N GLY A 49 -0.54 -23.70 19.59
CA GLY A 49 -0.14 -22.87 20.74
C GLY A 49 0.50 -21.54 20.35
N GLY A 50 0.36 -21.09 19.09
CA GLY A 50 0.88 -19.82 18.59
C GLY A 50 0.37 -18.61 19.38
N ALA A 51 -0.94 -18.56 19.66
CA ALA A 51 -1.51 -17.55 20.56
C ALA A 51 -0.88 -17.56 21.96
N THR A 52 -0.68 -18.75 22.54
CA THR A 52 -0.03 -18.92 23.86
C THR A 52 1.45 -18.54 23.82
N PHE A 53 2.15 -18.84 22.72
CA PHE A 53 3.54 -18.49 22.50
C PHE A 53 3.74 -17.00 22.28
N SER A 54 2.87 -16.34 21.51
CA SER A 54 2.88 -14.87 21.35
C SER A 54 2.60 -14.12 22.66
N SER A 55 2.05 -14.82 23.67
CA SER A 55 1.82 -14.31 25.02
C SER A 55 2.88 -14.75 26.03
N ALA A 56 3.87 -15.56 25.63
CA ALA A 56 4.99 -15.99 26.45
C ALA A 56 6.27 -15.26 26.00
N GLY A 57 7.09 -14.79 26.94
CA GLY A 57 8.37 -14.13 26.61
C GLY A 57 9.29 -15.00 25.73
N LEU A 58 10.19 -14.36 24.99
CA LEU A 58 11.12 -15.03 24.07
C LEU A 58 12.20 -15.81 24.86
N ASP A 59 11.89 -17.03 25.27
CA ASP A 59 12.82 -17.93 26.00
C ASP A 59 13.91 -18.50 25.06
N PRO A 60 15.22 -18.40 25.41
CA PRO A 60 16.34 -18.97 24.65
C PRO A 60 16.26 -20.48 24.37
N GLU A 61 15.54 -21.28 25.19
CA GLU A 61 15.41 -22.74 24.97
C GLU A 61 14.31 -23.13 23.96
N ALA A 62 13.54 -22.17 23.42
CA ALA A 62 12.35 -22.41 22.59
C ALA A 62 12.58 -22.97 21.15
N SER A 63 13.77 -23.46 20.82
CA SER A 63 14.15 -23.82 19.43
C SER A 63 13.32 -24.95 18.80
N THR A 64 12.72 -25.84 19.60
CA THR A 64 11.84 -26.92 19.12
C THR A 64 10.38 -26.48 18.98
N VAL A 65 9.90 -25.55 19.81
CA VAL A 65 8.54 -24.97 19.78
C VAL A 65 8.43 -23.86 18.74
N ALA A 66 9.50 -23.08 18.53
CA ALA A 66 9.60 -22.05 17.51
C ALA A 66 9.38 -22.61 16.09
N ARG A 67 9.76 -23.86 15.83
CA ARG A 67 9.52 -24.53 14.53
C ARG A 67 8.05 -24.80 14.24
N SER A 68 7.25 -25.13 15.25
CA SER A 68 5.79 -25.29 15.09
C SER A 68 5.04 -23.95 15.00
N ALA A 69 5.66 -22.85 15.44
CA ALA A 69 5.08 -21.51 15.36
C ALA A 69 5.31 -20.81 14.00
N VAL A 70 6.19 -21.35 13.13
CA VAL A 70 6.43 -20.78 11.79
C VAL A 70 5.19 -20.97 10.91
N GLN A 71 4.49 -19.87 10.65
CA GLN A 71 3.42 -19.82 9.66
C GLN A 71 4.03 -19.56 8.28
N ILE A 72 3.70 -20.40 7.30
CA ILE A 72 4.08 -20.21 5.90
C ILE A 72 2.82 -19.82 5.14
N GLY A 73 2.74 -18.56 4.76
CA GLY A 73 1.62 -18.05 3.96
C GLY A 73 1.65 -18.61 2.53
N ARG A 74 0.47 -18.70 1.91
CA ARG A 74 0.25 -19.06 0.51
C ARG A 74 -0.64 -18.00 -0.17
N PRO A 75 -0.09 -16.82 -0.52
CA PRO A 75 -0.88 -15.67 -1.01
C PRO A 75 -1.76 -15.96 -2.23
N ILE A 76 -1.38 -16.94 -3.06
CA ILE A 76 -2.17 -17.33 -4.23
C ILE A 76 -3.47 -18.02 -3.83
N LEU A 77 -3.40 -18.89 -2.82
CA LEU A 77 -4.61 -19.52 -2.28
C LEU A 77 -5.51 -18.47 -1.63
N GLU A 78 -4.92 -17.48 -0.94
CA GLU A 78 -5.65 -16.34 -0.41
C GLU A 78 -6.35 -15.54 -1.53
N LYS A 79 -5.68 -15.28 -2.65
CA LYS A 79 -6.29 -14.65 -3.82
C LYS A 79 -7.44 -15.49 -4.41
N GLN A 80 -7.28 -16.81 -4.52
CA GLN A 80 -8.36 -17.69 -4.98
C GLN A 80 -9.54 -17.69 -4.01
N LEU A 81 -9.27 -17.66 -2.69
CA LEU A 81 -10.29 -17.55 -1.65
C LEU A 81 -11.07 -16.24 -1.77
N LEU A 82 -10.37 -15.13 -2.03
CA LEU A 82 -11.00 -13.83 -2.27
C LEU A 82 -12.02 -13.91 -3.41
N GLU A 83 -11.67 -14.53 -4.55
CA GLU A 83 -12.60 -14.69 -5.68
C GLU A 83 -13.84 -15.50 -5.30
N VAL A 84 -13.66 -16.59 -4.55
CA VAL A 84 -14.78 -17.41 -4.04
C VAL A 84 -15.69 -16.59 -3.13
N ILE A 85 -15.11 -15.85 -2.18
CA ILE A 85 -15.86 -15.10 -1.17
C ILE A 85 -16.64 -13.96 -1.81
N LEU A 86 -16.03 -13.22 -2.74
CA LEU A 86 -16.68 -12.12 -3.45
C LEU A 86 -17.87 -12.63 -4.27
N GLN A 87 -17.69 -13.72 -5.02
CA GLN A 87 -18.76 -14.33 -5.79
C GLN A 87 -19.86 -14.91 -4.89
N ALA A 88 -19.51 -15.62 -3.81
CA ALA A 88 -20.48 -16.19 -2.87
C ALA A 88 -21.28 -15.11 -2.13
N ARG A 89 -20.68 -13.95 -1.86
CA ARG A 89 -21.35 -12.78 -1.29
C ARG A 89 -22.36 -12.20 -2.27
N GLU A 90 -21.97 -12.01 -3.53
CA GLU A 90 -22.84 -11.47 -4.58
C GLU A 90 -24.06 -12.37 -4.83
N GLU A 91 -23.84 -13.69 -4.80
CA GLU A 91 -24.91 -14.70 -4.90
C GLU A 91 -25.65 -14.97 -3.57
N ARG A 92 -25.26 -14.31 -2.47
CA ARG A 92 -25.85 -14.43 -1.12
C ARG A 92 -25.93 -15.87 -0.59
N LEU A 93 -24.82 -16.60 -0.73
CA LEU A 93 -24.78 -18.04 -0.45
C LEU A 93 -24.48 -18.43 1.01
N TYR A 94 -24.24 -17.48 1.89
CA TYR A 94 -23.91 -17.73 3.31
C TYR A 94 -24.62 -16.74 4.22
N HIS A 95 -24.77 -17.10 5.50
CA HIS A 95 -25.36 -16.26 6.56
C HIS A 95 -24.31 -15.62 7.49
N ALA A 96 -23.09 -16.15 7.50
CA ALA A 96 -21.96 -15.59 8.23
C ALA A 96 -20.64 -16.12 7.67
N ILE A 97 -19.56 -15.39 7.92
CA ILE A 97 -18.19 -15.77 7.57
C ILE A 97 -17.23 -15.16 8.61
N THR A 98 -16.15 -15.88 8.92
CA THR A 98 -15.05 -15.40 9.76
C THR A 98 -13.73 -16.00 9.28
N ASP A 99 -12.62 -15.31 9.56
CA ASP A 99 -11.28 -15.85 9.35
C ASP A 99 -10.90 -16.91 10.38
N CYS A 100 -9.90 -17.73 10.04
CA CYS A 100 -9.38 -18.78 10.90
C CYS A 100 -7.92 -18.50 11.25
N GLY A 101 -7.72 -17.60 12.23
CA GLY A 101 -6.42 -17.19 12.74
C GLY A 101 -6.03 -17.90 14.04
N ALA A 102 -5.74 -17.10 15.08
CA ALA A 102 -5.33 -17.57 16.40
C ALA A 102 -6.36 -18.52 17.03
N GLY A 103 -5.91 -19.64 17.58
CA GLY A 103 -6.80 -20.69 18.10
C GLY A 103 -7.53 -21.52 17.02
N GLY A 104 -7.36 -21.19 15.74
CA GLY A 104 -7.85 -21.99 14.62
C GLY A 104 -9.37 -22.16 14.58
N LEU A 105 -9.81 -23.38 14.25
CA LEU A 105 -11.23 -23.72 14.20
C LEU A 105 -11.94 -23.54 15.54
N SER A 106 -11.20 -23.67 16.65
CA SER A 106 -11.77 -23.47 17.98
C SER A 106 -12.26 -22.06 18.22
N SER A 107 -11.52 -21.05 17.76
CA SER A 107 -11.95 -19.64 17.84
C SER A 107 -13.03 -19.38 16.79
N ALA A 108 -12.75 -19.68 15.52
CA ALA A 108 -13.64 -19.35 14.41
C ALA A 108 -15.05 -19.95 14.60
N VAL A 109 -15.16 -21.26 14.85
CA VAL A 109 -16.46 -21.92 15.06
C VAL A 109 -17.03 -21.56 16.43
N GLY A 110 -16.20 -21.44 17.46
CA GLY A 110 -16.64 -21.09 18.82
C GLY A 110 -17.28 -19.70 18.92
N GLU A 111 -16.71 -18.71 18.21
CA GLU A 111 -17.25 -17.35 18.09
C GLU A 111 -18.54 -17.32 17.30
N MET A 112 -18.59 -17.98 16.13
CA MET A 112 -19.81 -18.07 15.33
C MET A 112 -20.94 -18.79 16.08
N ALA A 113 -20.61 -19.78 16.92
CA ALA A 113 -21.58 -20.54 17.70
C ALA A 113 -22.10 -19.80 18.95
N ARG A 114 -21.61 -18.59 19.28
CA ARG A 114 -21.85 -17.89 20.56
C ARG A 114 -23.31 -17.80 21.00
N ARG A 115 -24.25 -17.62 20.07
CA ARG A 115 -25.71 -17.52 20.36
C ARG A 115 -26.50 -18.80 20.08
N LEU A 116 -25.79 -19.85 19.67
CA LEU A 116 -26.31 -21.13 19.23
C LEU A 116 -25.52 -22.22 19.98
N GLY A 117 -25.17 -23.27 19.25
CA GLY A 117 -24.21 -24.30 19.53
C GLY A 117 -23.73 -24.83 18.18
N ALA A 118 -22.84 -25.80 18.21
CA ALA A 118 -22.29 -26.39 17.00
C ALA A 118 -22.02 -27.88 17.20
N CYS A 119 -22.31 -28.66 16.18
CA CYS A 119 -21.89 -30.06 16.08
C CYS A 119 -20.80 -30.15 15.01
N VAL A 120 -19.57 -30.51 15.39
CA VAL A 120 -18.41 -30.54 14.50
C VAL A 120 -17.83 -31.94 14.42
N HIS A 121 -17.53 -32.39 13.20
CA HIS A 121 -16.84 -33.64 12.89
C HIS A 121 -15.43 -33.35 12.39
N LEU A 122 -14.44 -33.55 13.25
CA LEU A 122 -13.04 -33.22 12.98
C LEU A 122 -12.42 -34.12 11.90
N ASP A 123 -12.94 -35.33 11.71
CA ASP A 123 -12.53 -36.26 10.64
C ASP A 123 -12.91 -35.78 9.23
N ARG A 124 -13.77 -34.75 9.12
CA ARG A 124 -14.16 -34.15 7.83
C ARG A 124 -13.30 -32.95 7.43
N VAL A 125 -12.43 -32.47 8.32
CA VAL A 125 -11.55 -31.33 8.06
C VAL A 125 -10.46 -31.76 7.04
N PRO A 126 -10.20 -30.99 5.98
CA PRO A 126 -9.09 -31.28 5.07
C PRO A 126 -7.74 -31.17 5.81
N LEU A 127 -6.94 -32.24 5.78
CA LEU A 127 -5.68 -32.34 6.52
C LEU A 127 -4.46 -32.37 5.57
N LYS A 128 -3.35 -31.76 5.99
CA LYS A 128 -2.02 -31.94 5.38
C LYS A 128 -1.44 -33.32 5.74
N ASP A 129 -1.73 -33.78 6.95
CA ASP A 129 -1.25 -35.03 7.53
C ASP A 129 -2.38 -35.71 8.32
N HIS A 130 -2.64 -36.98 8.03
CA HIS A 130 -3.67 -37.77 8.71
C HIS A 130 -3.23 -38.29 10.09
N SER A 131 -1.98 -38.05 10.50
CA SER A 131 -1.49 -38.37 11.85
C SER A 131 -1.90 -37.35 12.93
N LEU A 132 -2.58 -36.26 12.54
CA LEU A 132 -3.06 -35.23 13.46
C LEU A 132 -4.05 -35.81 14.48
N ARG A 133 -3.80 -35.52 15.75
CA ARG A 133 -4.73 -35.85 16.84
C ARG A 133 -5.92 -34.88 16.82
N PRO A 134 -7.10 -35.27 17.34
CA PRO A 134 -8.31 -34.44 17.28
C PRO A 134 -8.10 -33.01 17.79
N TYR A 135 -7.39 -32.82 18.91
CA TYR A 135 -7.13 -31.49 19.43
C TYR A 135 -6.17 -30.67 18.55
N GLU A 136 -5.24 -31.32 17.84
CA GLU A 136 -4.33 -30.65 16.89
C GLU A 136 -5.12 -30.14 15.68
N ILE A 137 -6.10 -30.91 15.20
CA ILE A 137 -7.01 -30.47 14.12
C ILE A 137 -7.80 -29.23 14.56
N TRP A 138 -8.33 -29.27 15.79
CA TRP A 138 -9.20 -28.23 16.32
C TRP A 138 -8.48 -26.90 16.62
N LEU A 139 -7.25 -26.97 17.12
CA LEU A 139 -6.46 -25.81 17.56
C LEU A 139 -5.42 -25.32 16.53
N SER A 140 -5.26 -26.02 15.41
CA SER A 140 -4.29 -25.65 14.37
C SER A 140 -4.56 -24.26 13.81
N GLU A 141 -3.51 -23.45 13.68
CA GLU A 141 -3.51 -22.09 13.11
C GLU A 141 -2.92 -22.10 11.68
N SER A 142 -3.15 -23.19 10.93
CA SER A 142 -2.83 -23.23 9.49
C SER A 142 -3.47 -22.04 8.75
N GLN A 143 -2.69 -21.43 7.86
CA GLN A 143 -3.04 -20.21 7.15
C GLN A 143 -4.02 -20.41 5.99
N GLU A 144 -4.49 -19.30 5.42
CA GLU A 144 -5.43 -19.22 4.30
C GLU A 144 -6.71 -20.03 4.50
N ARG A 145 -7.35 -19.92 5.67
CA ARG A 145 -8.62 -20.60 5.95
C ARG A 145 -9.70 -19.62 6.38
N MET A 146 -10.90 -19.87 5.89
CA MET A 146 -12.12 -19.15 6.28
C MET A 146 -13.19 -20.16 6.70
N VAL A 147 -14.04 -19.76 7.65
CA VAL A 147 -15.21 -20.55 8.09
C VAL A 147 -16.48 -19.79 7.72
N LEU A 148 -17.43 -20.49 7.10
CA LEU A 148 -18.71 -19.93 6.67
C LEU A 148 -19.89 -20.72 7.23
N ALA A 149 -20.98 -20.02 7.52
CA ALA A 149 -22.29 -20.59 7.80
C ALA A 149 -23.09 -20.63 6.48
N VAL A 150 -23.22 -21.80 5.88
CA VAL A 150 -23.82 -21.97 4.55
C VAL A 150 -25.15 -22.72 4.66
N PRO A 151 -26.28 -22.16 4.19
CA PRO A 151 -27.54 -22.87 4.14
C PRO A 151 -27.42 -24.18 3.33
N PRO A 152 -27.98 -25.31 3.78
CA PRO A 152 -27.86 -26.59 3.08
C PRO A 152 -28.29 -26.54 1.60
N GLU A 153 -29.30 -25.74 1.27
CA GLU A 153 -29.78 -25.50 -0.10
C GLU A 153 -28.76 -24.77 -0.99
N ASN A 154 -27.90 -23.93 -0.40
CA ASN A 154 -26.88 -23.17 -1.10
C ASN A 154 -25.56 -23.95 -1.27
N TRP A 155 -25.37 -25.02 -0.49
CA TRP A 155 -24.13 -25.81 -0.50
C TRP A 155 -23.72 -26.33 -1.89
N PRO A 156 -24.61 -26.89 -2.73
CA PRO A 156 -24.23 -27.35 -4.05
C PRO A 156 -23.62 -26.24 -4.91
N ARG A 157 -24.23 -25.04 -4.88
CA ARG A 157 -23.76 -23.88 -5.63
C ARG A 157 -22.46 -23.32 -5.05
N PHE A 158 -22.37 -23.21 -3.73
CA PHE A 158 -21.15 -22.74 -3.06
C PHE A 158 -19.95 -23.65 -3.40
N ARG A 159 -20.13 -24.97 -3.33
CA ARG A 159 -19.09 -25.94 -3.68
C ARG A 159 -18.68 -25.87 -5.15
N GLU A 160 -19.61 -25.59 -6.06
CA GLU A 160 -19.31 -25.39 -7.48
C GLU A 160 -18.39 -24.17 -7.70
N ILE A 161 -18.66 -23.05 -7.00
CA ILE A 161 -17.83 -21.85 -7.04
C ILE A 161 -16.42 -22.15 -6.50
N CYS A 162 -16.32 -22.84 -5.36
CA CYS A 162 -15.01 -23.27 -4.81
C CYS A 162 -14.23 -24.10 -5.84
N ALA A 163 -14.88 -25.09 -6.46
CA ALA A 163 -14.26 -25.95 -7.47
C ALA A 163 -13.88 -25.19 -8.75
N LEU A 164 -14.63 -24.13 -9.11
CA LEU A 164 -14.32 -23.27 -10.26
C LEU A 164 -13.00 -22.51 -10.06
N HIS A 165 -12.78 -22.01 -8.85
CA HIS A 165 -11.59 -21.24 -8.49
C HIS A 165 -10.44 -22.08 -7.93
N GLY A 166 -10.60 -23.41 -7.86
CA GLY A 166 -9.58 -24.33 -7.36
C GLY A 166 -9.38 -24.26 -5.83
N VAL A 167 -10.42 -23.89 -5.09
CA VAL A 167 -10.43 -23.81 -3.63
C VAL A 167 -11.08 -25.07 -3.04
N GLU A 168 -10.40 -25.71 -2.09
CA GLU A 168 -10.96 -26.87 -1.35
C GLU A 168 -12.01 -26.38 -0.34
N ALA A 169 -13.13 -27.10 -0.24
CA ALA A 169 -14.24 -26.77 0.66
C ALA A 169 -14.79 -28.03 1.33
N ALA A 170 -15.02 -27.96 2.64
CA ALA A 170 -15.52 -29.08 3.44
C ALA A 170 -16.61 -28.64 4.41
N ALA A 171 -17.77 -29.29 4.35
CA ALA A 171 -18.82 -29.17 5.37
C ALA A 171 -18.47 -30.07 6.56
N ILE A 172 -18.00 -29.46 7.65
CA ILE A 172 -17.48 -30.17 8.82
C ILE A 172 -18.52 -30.38 9.92
N GLY A 173 -19.72 -29.83 9.75
CA GLY A 173 -20.73 -29.85 10.81
C GLY A 173 -21.90 -28.92 10.53
N ASN A 174 -22.66 -28.60 11.57
CA ASN A 174 -23.79 -27.68 11.51
C ASN A 174 -23.94 -26.87 12.79
N PHE A 175 -24.46 -25.66 12.65
CA PHE A 175 -24.91 -24.83 13.78
C PHE A 175 -26.27 -25.32 14.28
N GLU A 176 -26.49 -25.29 15.58
CA GLU A 176 -27.68 -25.84 16.24
C GLU A 176 -28.16 -24.93 17.36
N ALA A 177 -29.47 -24.87 17.63
CA ALA A 177 -30.00 -24.16 18.80
C ALA A 177 -29.85 -24.97 20.10
N SER A 178 -28.66 -25.54 20.34
CA SER A 178 -28.39 -26.46 21.45
C SER A 178 -27.73 -25.81 22.66
N GLY A 179 -27.08 -24.65 22.50
CA GLY A 179 -26.25 -24.05 23.55
C GLY A 179 -24.93 -24.77 23.80
N GLN A 180 -24.61 -25.81 23.00
CA GLN A 180 -23.45 -26.68 23.21
C GLN A 180 -22.55 -26.75 21.98
N LEU A 181 -21.25 -26.68 22.22
CA LEU A 181 -20.21 -27.00 21.24
C LEU A 181 -19.81 -28.47 21.41
N ARG A 182 -20.18 -29.33 20.47
CA ARG A 182 -19.93 -30.78 20.48
C ARG A 182 -18.95 -31.15 19.37
N LEU A 183 -17.87 -31.82 19.74
CA LEU A 183 -16.81 -32.26 18.83
C LEU A 183 -16.82 -33.79 18.73
N PHE A 184 -16.81 -34.29 17.50
CA PHE A 184 -16.72 -35.70 17.17
C PHE A 184 -15.48 -35.97 16.31
N TYR A 185 -14.90 -37.15 16.47
CA TYR A 185 -13.86 -37.67 15.58
C TYR A 185 -14.15 -39.14 15.29
N GLN A 186 -14.36 -39.48 14.01
CA GLN A 186 -14.72 -40.84 13.57
C GLN A 186 -15.96 -41.38 14.31
N GLY A 187 -16.94 -40.51 14.54
CA GLY A 187 -18.19 -40.85 15.25
C GLY A 187 -18.08 -40.89 16.78
N HIS A 188 -16.88 -40.80 17.36
CA HIS A 188 -16.69 -40.76 18.81
C HIS A 188 -16.72 -39.32 19.33
N PRO A 189 -17.44 -39.02 20.43
CA PRO A 189 -17.39 -37.71 21.06
C PRO A 189 -16.00 -37.49 21.68
N VAL A 190 -15.33 -36.41 21.29
CA VAL A 190 -13.99 -36.03 21.76
C VAL A 190 -13.97 -34.72 22.55
N GLY A 191 -15.09 -33.99 22.56
CA GLY A 191 -15.25 -32.78 23.37
C GLY A 191 -16.71 -32.33 23.43
N THR A 192 -17.13 -31.78 24.56
CA THR A 192 -18.41 -31.07 24.70
C THR A 192 -18.22 -29.93 25.67
N LEU A 193 -18.59 -28.72 25.26
CA LEU A 193 -18.47 -27.52 26.07
C LEU A 193 -19.75 -26.71 26.00
N ASP A 194 -20.19 -26.20 27.14
CA ASP A 194 -21.28 -25.23 27.20
C ASP A 194 -20.80 -23.90 26.61
N VAL A 195 -21.57 -23.34 25.67
CA VAL A 195 -21.17 -22.12 24.95
C VAL A 195 -21.20 -20.91 25.88
N ALA A 196 -22.13 -20.84 26.84
CA ALA A 196 -22.15 -19.76 27.81
C ALA A 196 -20.92 -19.81 28.72
N PHE A 197 -20.51 -21.00 29.18
CA PHE A 197 -19.25 -21.17 29.92
C PHE A 197 -18.03 -20.79 29.08
N LEU A 198 -17.98 -21.13 27.79
CA LEU A 198 -16.86 -20.75 26.91
C LEU A 198 -16.69 -19.23 26.81
N HIS A 199 -17.79 -18.48 26.69
CA HIS A 199 -17.76 -17.03 26.47
C HIS A 199 -17.84 -16.19 27.75
N GLU A 200 -18.43 -16.72 28.83
CA GLU A 200 -18.72 -15.97 30.08
C GLU A 200 -18.06 -16.60 31.32
N GLY A 201 -17.42 -17.77 31.20
CA GLY A 201 -16.83 -18.51 32.33
C GLY A 201 -15.49 -17.97 32.82
N ARG A 202 -14.85 -17.04 32.09
CA ARG A 202 -13.56 -16.45 32.49
C ARG A 202 -13.79 -15.19 33.34
N PRO A 203 -13.31 -15.13 34.60
CA PRO A 203 -13.48 -13.94 35.43
C PRO A 203 -12.68 -12.75 34.90
N GLN A 204 -13.27 -11.55 34.98
CA GLN A 204 -12.58 -10.31 34.66
C GLN A 204 -11.51 -10.02 35.72
N ARG A 205 -10.28 -9.76 35.29
CA ARG A 205 -9.16 -9.42 36.18
C ARG A 205 -9.18 -7.93 36.48
N ILE A 206 -8.90 -7.58 37.73
CA ILE A 206 -8.59 -6.21 38.17
C ILE A 206 -7.10 -6.20 38.50
N LEU A 207 -6.34 -5.34 37.82
CA LEU A 207 -4.89 -5.21 37.99
C LEU A 207 -4.57 -3.80 38.51
N GLU A 208 -3.50 -3.68 39.29
CA GLU A 208 -3.02 -2.39 39.78
C GLU A 208 -2.08 -1.75 38.75
N ALA A 209 -2.39 -0.54 38.30
CA ALA A 209 -1.56 0.23 37.37
C ALA A 209 -0.86 1.37 38.13
N ARG A 210 0.45 1.55 37.92
CA ARG A 210 1.26 2.59 38.54
C ARG A 210 2.01 3.36 37.48
N TRP A 211 1.74 4.65 37.37
CA TRP A 211 2.52 5.54 36.52
C TRP A 211 3.29 6.55 37.35
N ARG A 212 4.58 6.71 37.07
CA ARG A 212 5.43 7.76 37.61
C ARG A 212 6.11 8.47 36.44
N PRO A 213 5.95 9.79 36.30
CA PRO A 213 6.70 10.53 35.30
C PRO A 213 8.20 10.27 35.48
N PRO A 214 8.95 9.95 34.41
CA PRO A 214 10.39 9.80 34.50
C PRO A 214 11.02 11.11 34.99
N ALA A 215 12.10 10.98 35.76
CA ALA A 215 12.84 12.15 36.22
C ALA A 215 13.37 12.94 35.00
N PRO A 216 13.41 14.28 35.06
CA PRO A 216 14.07 15.07 34.04
C PRO A 216 15.50 14.55 33.82
N SER A 217 15.91 14.40 32.56
CA SER A 217 17.26 13.94 32.23
C SER A 217 18.31 14.82 32.93
N ALA A 218 19.14 14.22 33.80
CA ALA A 218 20.30 14.90 34.38
C ALA A 218 21.41 15.15 33.34
N GLN A 219 21.33 14.52 32.17
CA GLN A 219 22.27 14.63 31.07
C GLN A 219 21.74 15.62 30.04
N ARG A 220 22.08 16.91 30.22
CA ARG A 220 22.27 17.93 29.16
C ARG A 220 22.59 19.29 29.79
N SER A 221 23.52 19.33 30.74
CA SER A 221 24.16 20.58 31.20
C SER A 221 25.48 20.81 30.46
N ARG A 222 25.46 20.73 29.12
CA ARG A 222 26.58 21.26 28.33
C ARG A 222 26.41 22.77 28.18
N ALA A 223 27.51 23.50 28.32
CA ALA A 223 27.50 24.94 28.07
C ALA A 223 27.05 25.17 26.63
N PHE A 224 25.93 25.88 26.47
CA PHE A 224 25.36 26.24 25.18
C PHE A 224 26.43 26.94 24.31
N SER A 225 26.80 26.30 23.19
CA SER A 225 27.73 26.88 22.23
C SER A 225 27.01 27.92 21.37
N SER A 226 27.56 29.13 21.28
CA SER A 226 26.95 30.25 20.55
C SER A 226 27.06 30.17 19.02
N SER A 227 27.75 29.17 18.45
CA SER A 227 27.88 29.01 17.00
C SER A 227 27.41 27.63 16.55
N VAL A 228 26.11 27.53 16.28
CA VAL A 228 25.48 26.34 15.71
C VAL A 228 25.40 26.48 14.19
N ASP A 229 25.81 25.43 13.48
CA ASP A 229 25.72 25.33 12.03
C ASP A 229 24.38 24.65 11.65
N LEU A 230 23.39 25.47 11.32
CA LEU A 230 22.05 25.00 10.93
C LEU A 230 22.08 24.14 9.67
N SER A 231 23.02 24.42 8.74
CA SER A 231 23.15 23.65 7.50
C SER A 231 23.59 22.23 7.80
N ARG A 232 24.59 22.07 8.66
CA ARG A 232 25.05 20.74 9.11
C ARG A 232 23.96 19.99 9.87
N ILE A 233 23.20 20.67 10.73
CA ILE A 233 22.10 20.05 11.47
C ILE A 233 21.02 19.53 10.53
N LEU A 234 20.56 20.36 9.59
CA LEU A 234 19.54 19.95 8.63
C LEU A 234 19.99 18.74 7.80
N LEU A 235 21.22 18.74 7.27
CA LEU A 235 21.76 17.60 6.53
C LEU A 235 21.88 16.33 7.39
N THR A 236 22.20 16.49 8.68
CA THR A 236 22.26 15.35 9.63
C THR A 236 20.87 14.79 9.92
N LEU A 237 19.86 15.65 10.05
CA LEU A 237 18.47 15.24 10.22
C LEU A 237 17.93 14.53 8.98
N LEU A 238 18.17 15.06 7.78
CA LEU A 238 17.78 14.42 6.53
C LEU A 238 18.41 13.03 6.35
N ALA A 239 19.65 12.86 6.83
CA ALA A 239 20.33 11.56 6.82
C ALA A 239 19.90 10.63 7.98
N HIS A 240 19.12 11.11 8.95
CA HIS A 240 18.72 10.34 10.11
C HIS A 240 17.89 9.12 9.68
N PRO A 241 18.13 7.92 10.25
CA PRO A 241 17.44 6.70 9.84
C PRO A 241 15.92 6.77 9.89
N ASN A 242 15.31 7.64 10.69
CA ASN A 242 13.84 7.83 10.76
C ASN A 242 13.27 8.83 9.76
N ILE A 243 14.10 9.73 9.20
CA ILE A 243 13.68 10.80 8.27
C ILE A 243 14.05 10.47 6.82
N ARG A 244 15.24 9.88 6.61
CA ARG A 244 15.76 9.59 5.27
C ARG A 244 14.79 8.79 4.39
N SER A 245 14.99 8.89 3.08
CA SER A 245 14.18 8.24 2.06
C SER A 245 13.92 6.75 2.32
N ARG A 246 12.68 6.32 2.03
CA ARG A 246 12.20 4.92 2.07
C ARG A 246 12.03 4.31 0.69
N GLU A 247 12.53 4.97 -0.34
CA GLU A 247 12.36 4.59 -1.74
C GLU A 247 12.79 3.14 -2.03
N ASP A 248 13.89 2.69 -1.42
CA ASP A 248 14.44 1.35 -1.60
C ASP A 248 13.55 0.22 -1.08
N ILE A 249 12.73 0.51 -0.07
CA ILE A 249 11.71 -0.38 0.47
C ILE A 249 10.45 -0.27 -0.38
N LEU A 250 9.93 0.94 -0.56
CA LEU A 250 8.63 1.18 -1.22
C LEU A 250 8.58 0.62 -2.64
N ARG A 251 9.66 0.72 -3.42
CA ARG A 251 9.72 0.23 -4.80
C ARG A 251 9.78 -1.29 -4.93
N ARG A 252 9.95 -2.03 -3.83
CA ARG A 252 9.91 -3.50 -3.83
C ARG A 252 8.50 -4.04 -3.61
N TYR A 253 7.53 -3.17 -3.35
CA TYR A 253 6.13 -3.51 -3.19
C TYR A 253 5.31 -2.85 -4.30
N ASP A 254 4.29 -3.57 -4.77
CA ASP A 254 3.33 -3.06 -5.71
C ASP A 254 2.47 -1.98 -5.03
N HIS A 255 2.42 -0.79 -5.63
CA HIS A 255 1.56 0.31 -5.20
C HIS A 255 0.66 0.82 -6.34
N GLU A 256 0.51 0.03 -7.41
CA GLU A 256 -0.21 0.41 -8.64
C GLU A 256 -1.30 -0.58 -9.04
N VAL A 257 -1.28 -1.82 -8.51
CA VAL A 257 -2.38 -2.79 -8.68
C VAL A 257 -3.74 -2.16 -8.33
N GLN A 258 -4.80 -2.54 -9.05
CA GLN A 258 -6.12 -1.89 -9.07
C GLN A 258 -6.19 -0.56 -9.82
N GLY A 259 -5.06 -0.01 -10.26
CA GLY A 259 -5.01 1.32 -10.87
C GLY A 259 -5.61 2.41 -9.97
N ALA A 260 -5.67 2.16 -8.65
CA ALA A 260 -6.47 2.94 -7.72
C ALA A 260 -5.66 4.05 -7.02
N THR A 261 -4.33 4.00 -7.08
CA THR A 261 -3.49 4.93 -6.31
C THR A 261 -3.33 6.27 -7.03
N ALA A 262 -4.14 7.25 -6.65
CA ALA A 262 -4.11 8.60 -7.21
C ALA A 262 -2.98 9.45 -6.61
N ILE A 263 -2.92 9.56 -5.27
CA ILE A 263 -1.73 10.11 -4.59
C ILE A 263 -0.90 8.92 -4.12
N LYS A 264 0.33 8.86 -4.64
CA LYS A 264 1.25 7.74 -4.50
C LYS A 264 2.14 7.90 -3.26
N PRO A 265 2.75 6.81 -2.76
CA PRO A 265 3.70 6.90 -1.65
C PRO A 265 4.93 7.78 -1.96
N LEU A 266 5.25 7.95 -3.25
CA LEU A 266 6.34 8.80 -3.73
C LEU A 266 5.79 9.81 -4.73
N VAL A 267 6.05 11.09 -4.49
CA VAL A 267 5.56 12.22 -5.29
C VAL A 267 6.70 13.11 -5.80
N GLY A 268 6.36 14.24 -6.43
CA GLY A 268 7.33 15.18 -6.98
C GLY A 268 7.81 14.85 -8.39
N ILE A 269 8.63 15.74 -8.95
CA ILE A 269 9.03 15.70 -10.37
C ILE A 269 9.81 14.42 -10.72
N ALA A 270 10.63 13.92 -9.79
CA ALA A 270 11.43 12.72 -9.96
C ALA A 270 10.80 11.46 -9.32
N ASN A 271 9.54 11.54 -8.85
CA ASN A 271 8.80 10.45 -8.19
C ASN A 271 9.60 9.81 -7.04
N HIS A 272 10.20 10.64 -6.20
CA HIS A 272 11.09 10.23 -5.11
C HIS A 272 10.80 10.97 -3.80
N GLY A 273 10.03 12.05 -3.83
CA GLY A 273 9.70 12.82 -2.62
C GLY A 273 8.69 12.09 -1.75
N PRO A 274 8.66 12.35 -0.44
CA PRO A 274 7.70 11.73 0.46
C PRO A 274 6.28 12.24 0.22
N SER A 275 5.28 11.38 0.47
CA SER A 275 3.87 11.76 0.54
C SER A 275 3.35 11.50 1.95
N ASP A 276 2.62 12.45 2.50
CA ASP A 276 2.07 12.38 3.87
C ASP A 276 1.02 11.27 4.00
N ALA A 277 0.19 11.12 2.96
CA ALA A 277 -0.83 10.10 2.86
C ALA A 277 -0.93 9.58 1.42
N VAL A 278 -1.52 8.39 1.28
CA VAL A 278 -1.96 7.89 -0.03
C VAL A 278 -3.43 8.22 -0.23
N VAL A 279 -3.83 8.48 -1.48
CA VAL A 279 -5.24 8.64 -1.85
C VAL A 279 -5.61 7.56 -2.86
N LEU A 280 -6.55 6.72 -2.48
CA LEU A 280 -7.06 5.61 -3.28
C LEU A 280 -8.39 6.01 -3.93
N VAL A 281 -8.55 5.68 -5.21
CA VAL A 281 -9.76 5.81 -6.02
C VAL A 281 -10.18 4.40 -6.42
N PRO A 282 -11.04 3.77 -5.62
CA PRO A 282 -11.55 2.46 -5.93
C PRO A 282 -12.21 2.36 -7.31
N PRO A 283 -12.01 1.25 -8.04
CA PRO A 283 -12.67 1.03 -9.33
C PRO A 283 -14.20 1.12 -9.25
N GLU A 284 -14.80 0.75 -8.11
CA GLU A 284 -16.25 0.85 -7.85
C GLU A 284 -16.78 2.29 -7.88
N PHE A 285 -15.91 3.31 -7.83
CA PHE A 285 -16.31 4.72 -7.97
C PHE A 285 -16.32 5.20 -9.42
N LEU A 286 -15.94 4.34 -10.38
CA LEU A 286 -15.67 4.71 -11.76
C LEU A 286 -16.44 3.83 -12.77
N PRO A 287 -16.70 4.35 -13.98
CA PRO A 287 -16.66 5.77 -14.34
C PRO A 287 -17.83 6.52 -13.70
N ARG A 288 -17.67 7.82 -13.46
CA ARG A 288 -18.70 8.67 -12.83
C ARG A 288 -18.78 10.04 -13.49
N GLU A 289 -19.99 10.60 -13.51
CA GLU A 289 -20.21 12.02 -13.80
C GLU A 289 -20.03 12.87 -12.52
N GLY A 290 -19.28 13.97 -12.64
CA GLY A 290 -18.98 14.89 -11.54
C GLY A 290 -17.69 14.55 -10.77
N PRO A 291 -17.48 15.15 -9.59
CA PRO A 291 -16.29 14.94 -8.77
C PRO A 291 -16.03 13.47 -8.44
N ILE A 292 -14.77 13.06 -8.58
CA ILE A 292 -14.31 11.71 -8.25
C ILE A 292 -13.94 11.71 -6.76
N PRO A 293 -14.63 10.97 -5.88
CA PRO A 293 -14.21 10.84 -4.50
C PRO A 293 -13.02 9.88 -4.38
N GLY A 294 -12.23 10.05 -3.32
CA GLY A 294 -11.16 9.13 -2.92
C GLY A 294 -11.25 8.75 -1.44
N ILE A 295 -10.39 7.82 -1.04
CA ILE A 295 -10.15 7.44 0.35
C ILE A 295 -8.69 7.71 0.65
N ALA A 296 -8.42 8.60 1.59
CA ALA A 296 -7.09 8.86 2.09
C ALA A 296 -6.76 7.90 3.25
N MET A 297 -5.52 7.43 3.31
CA MET A 297 -4.99 6.67 4.43
C MET A 297 -3.66 7.26 4.88
N ALA A 298 -3.53 7.46 6.19
CA ALA A 298 -2.31 7.94 6.82
C ALA A 298 -2.00 7.12 8.08
N VAL A 299 -0.76 7.23 8.54
CA VAL A 299 -0.31 6.69 9.82
C VAL A 299 0.33 7.79 10.65
N GLY A 300 0.30 7.65 11.97
CA GLY A 300 1.07 8.45 12.90
C GLY A 300 1.76 7.57 13.95
N LEU A 301 3.01 7.91 14.29
CA LEU A 301 3.88 7.07 15.10
C LEU A 301 4.99 7.91 15.76
N ALA A 302 4.97 8.04 17.09
CA ALA A 302 5.97 8.84 17.82
C ALA A 302 6.50 8.17 19.11
N PRO A 303 7.04 6.93 19.04
CA PRO A 303 7.44 6.16 20.21
C PRO A 303 8.49 6.86 21.09
N GLN A 304 9.31 7.73 20.50
CA GLN A 304 10.32 8.52 21.22
C GLN A 304 9.71 9.44 22.29
N TYR A 305 8.48 9.91 22.11
CA TYR A 305 7.80 10.70 23.14
C TYR A 305 7.26 9.81 24.27
N GLY A 306 6.93 8.55 23.97
CA GLY A 306 6.39 7.57 24.90
C GLY A 306 7.36 7.19 26.01
N GLU A 307 8.67 7.29 25.75
CA GLU A 307 9.72 7.08 26.75
C GLU A 307 9.65 8.09 27.91
N ARG A 308 9.15 9.30 27.63
CA ARG A 308 8.93 10.34 28.66
C ARG A 308 7.47 10.39 29.10
N ASP A 309 6.54 10.34 28.16
CA ASP A 309 5.12 10.44 28.46
C ASP A 309 4.24 9.74 27.39
N PRO A 310 3.73 8.52 27.68
CA PRO A 310 2.81 7.80 26.80
C PRO A 310 1.53 8.56 26.44
N TYR A 311 1.06 9.47 27.30
CA TYR A 311 -0.12 10.30 27.01
C TYR A 311 0.19 11.25 25.86
N GLN A 312 1.37 11.87 25.86
CA GLN A 312 1.77 12.84 24.84
C GLN A 312 2.15 12.14 23.53
N MET A 313 2.72 10.94 23.59
CA MET A 313 2.88 10.08 22.42
C MET A 313 1.54 9.82 21.73
N ALA A 314 0.49 9.50 22.49
CA ALA A 314 -0.84 9.25 21.91
C ALA A 314 -1.39 10.48 21.18
N TRP A 315 -1.24 11.67 21.78
CA TRP A 315 -1.63 12.93 21.13
C TRP A 315 -0.84 13.20 19.85
N ALA A 316 0.48 13.01 19.88
CA ALA A 316 1.33 13.22 18.73
C ALA A 316 0.97 12.27 17.58
N ALA A 317 0.80 10.98 17.86
CA ALA A 317 0.45 9.98 16.83
C ALA A 317 -0.93 10.24 16.21
N ILE A 318 -1.93 10.65 17.01
CA ILE A 318 -3.27 10.97 16.49
C ILE A 318 -3.23 12.28 15.68
N ASP A 319 -2.56 13.32 16.17
CA ASP A 319 -2.44 14.60 15.46
C ASP A 319 -1.71 14.45 14.12
N GLU A 320 -0.60 13.69 14.09
CA GLU A 320 0.14 13.38 12.86
C GLU A 320 -0.72 12.67 11.82
N ALA A 321 -1.45 11.62 12.23
CA ALA A 321 -2.35 10.91 11.34
C ALA A 321 -3.44 11.84 10.76
N PHE A 322 -3.96 12.77 11.56
CA PHE A 322 -4.91 13.80 11.10
C PHE A 322 -4.27 14.80 10.13
N ARG A 323 -3.08 15.33 10.45
CA ARG A 323 -2.37 16.28 9.60
C ARG A 323 -2.12 15.67 8.23
N ASN A 324 -1.60 14.45 8.20
CA ASN A 324 -1.28 13.72 6.97
C ASN A 324 -2.51 13.50 6.06
N LEU A 325 -3.69 13.25 6.64
CA LEU A 325 -4.92 13.15 5.86
C LEU A 325 -5.35 14.50 5.28
N VAL A 326 -5.27 15.58 6.07
CA VAL A 326 -5.71 16.91 5.64
C VAL A 326 -4.79 17.48 4.56
N THR A 327 -3.49 17.20 4.62
CA THR A 327 -2.51 17.70 3.63
C THR A 327 -2.78 17.17 2.22
N VAL A 328 -3.42 16.00 2.08
CA VAL A 328 -3.86 15.47 0.78
C VAL A 328 -5.31 15.81 0.42
N GLY A 329 -5.96 16.69 1.19
CA GLY A 329 -7.31 17.17 0.93
C GLY A 329 -8.44 16.30 1.50
N ALA A 330 -8.14 15.36 2.41
CA ALA A 330 -9.19 14.62 3.09
C ALA A 330 -10.02 15.52 4.01
N ASP A 331 -11.29 15.17 4.17
CA ASP A 331 -12.21 15.87 5.06
C ASP A 331 -11.96 15.44 6.52
N PRO A 332 -11.50 16.35 7.41
CA PRO A 332 -11.20 16.02 8.80
C PRO A 332 -12.44 15.56 9.59
N ASP A 333 -13.66 15.91 9.15
CA ASP A 333 -14.91 15.47 9.80
C ASP A 333 -15.31 14.03 9.41
N SER A 334 -14.60 13.42 8.47
CA SER A 334 -14.83 12.05 8.00
C SER A 334 -13.82 11.03 8.53
N VAL A 335 -12.91 11.45 9.42
CA VAL A 335 -11.82 10.62 9.92
C VAL A 335 -12.34 9.51 10.84
N ALA A 336 -11.85 8.29 10.60
CA ALA A 336 -11.98 7.16 11.52
C ALA A 336 -10.58 6.63 11.90
N LEU A 337 -10.41 6.27 13.16
CA LEU A 337 -9.14 5.87 13.75
C LEU A 337 -9.07 4.37 13.98
N LEU A 338 -7.86 3.83 13.88
CA LEU A 338 -7.49 2.50 14.31
C LEU A 338 -6.25 2.58 15.20
N ASP A 339 -6.28 1.91 16.34
CA ASP A 339 -5.19 1.87 17.32
C ASP A 339 -4.46 0.53 17.32
N ASN A 340 -3.13 0.55 17.36
CA ASN A 340 -2.33 -0.65 17.58
C ASN A 340 -1.36 -0.43 18.74
N PHE A 341 -1.64 -1.04 19.88
CA PHE A 341 -0.83 -0.96 21.09
C PHE A 341 0.21 -2.08 21.12
N CYS A 342 1.49 -1.75 21.30
CA CYS A 342 2.55 -2.73 21.55
C CYS A 342 3.27 -2.39 22.86
N TRP A 343 3.17 -3.28 23.85
CA TRP A 343 3.71 -3.05 25.20
C TRP A 343 4.38 -4.29 25.79
N GLY A 344 5.09 -4.09 26.90
CA GLY A 344 5.65 -5.17 27.73
C GLY A 344 4.58 -5.98 28.48
N ASP A 345 4.97 -6.64 29.56
CA ASP A 345 4.08 -7.47 30.37
C ASP A 345 3.06 -6.60 31.17
N PRO A 346 1.75 -6.73 30.94
CA PRO A 346 0.71 -5.99 31.69
C PRO A 346 0.56 -6.48 33.14
N GLY A 347 1.23 -7.57 33.53
CA GLY A 347 1.38 -8.00 34.91
C GLY A 347 2.30 -7.10 35.74
N ASP A 348 3.20 -6.34 35.09
CA ASP A 348 3.99 -5.30 35.75
C ASP A 348 3.15 -4.02 35.90
N PRO A 349 2.90 -3.54 37.13
CA PRO A 349 2.16 -2.30 37.38
C PRO A 349 2.70 -1.08 36.64
N GLU A 350 4.02 -0.97 36.41
CA GLU A 350 4.61 0.18 35.72
C GLU A 350 4.33 0.14 34.22
N GLN A 351 4.48 -1.04 33.59
CA GLN A 351 4.12 -1.26 32.18
C GLN A 351 2.62 -1.01 31.96
N LEU A 352 1.77 -1.57 32.83
CA LEU A 352 0.33 -1.34 32.78
C LEU A 352 -0.02 0.14 33.01
N GLY A 353 0.66 0.83 33.93
CA GLY A 353 0.49 2.26 34.16
C GLY A 353 0.79 3.11 32.93
N ALA A 354 1.86 2.78 32.22
CA ALA A 354 2.24 3.45 30.98
C ALA A 354 1.23 3.18 29.84
N LEU A 355 0.75 1.93 29.71
CA LEU A 355 -0.31 1.56 28.77
C LEU A 355 -1.62 2.30 29.05
N VAL A 356 -2.07 2.34 30.31
CA VAL A 356 -3.29 3.08 30.72
C VAL A 356 -3.13 4.58 30.44
N ARG A 357 -1.94 5.13 30.68
CA ARG A 357 -1.65 6.54 30.37
C ARG A 357 -1.73 6.84 28.87
N CYS A 358 -1.24 5.93 28.03
CA CYS A 358 -1.38 6.00 26.57
C CYS A 358 -2.87 5.97 26.16
N ALA A 359 -3.64 5.00 26.67
CA ALA A 359 -5.06 4.85 26.39
C ALA A 359 -5.88 6.09 26.82
N GLN A 360 -5.53 6.73 27.94
CA GLN A 360 -6.12 8.00 28.35
C GLN A 360 -5.84 9.11 27.32
N GLY A 361 -4.62 9.18 26.79
CA GLY A 361 -4.27 10.10 25.71
C GLY A 361 -5.10 9.86 24.44
N CYS A 362 -5.28 8.59 24.05
CA CYS A 362 -6.14 8.22 22.93
C CYS A 362 -7.59 8.69 23.14
N LEU A 363 -8.15 8.48 24.33
CA LEU A 363 -9.52 8.89 24.66
C LEU A 363 -9.70 10.42 24.54
N ASP A 364 -8.78 11.18 25.12
CA ASP A 364 -8.89 12.64 25.15
C ASP A 364 -8.65 13.25 23.77
N ALA A 365 -7.68 12.72 23.02
CA ALA A 365 -7.42 13.10 21.64
C ALA A 365 -8.62 12.77 20.72
N ALA A 366 -9.14 11.53 20.75
CA ALA A 366 -10.29 11.14 19.93
C ALA A 366 -11.53 12.02 20.20
N ARG A 367 -11.75 12.44 21.45
CA ARG A 367 -12.81 13.39 21.80
C ARG A 367 -12.55 14.79 21.24
N ALA A 368 -11.32 15.28 21.34
CA ALA A 368 -10.94 16.60 20.84
C ALA A 368 -11.01 16.70 19.31
N TYR A 369 -10.55 15.65 18.61
CA TYR A 369 -10.60 15.53 17.15
C TYR A 369 -11.94 14.99 16.61
N GLN A 370 -12.87 14.63 17.49
CA GLN A 370 -14.22 14.15 17.14
C GLN A 370 -14.23 12.92 16.21
N ALA A 371 -13.21 12.05 16.31
CA ALA A 371 -13.11 10.85 15.50
C ALA A 371 -13.23 9.56 16.33
N PRO A 372 -14.04 8.59 15.88
CA PRO A 372 -14.18 7.31 16.57
C PRO A 372 -13.02 6.37 16.24
N PHE A 373 -12.63 5.55 17.22
CA PHE A 373 -11.92 4.30 16.95
C PHE A 373 -12.90 3.25 16.42
N ILE A 374 -12.64 2.70 15.25
CA ILE A 374 -13.52 1.72 14.58
C ILE A 374 -12.96 0.29 14.59
N SER A 375 -11.68 0.14 14.87
CA SER A 375 -10.95 -1.12 14.97
C SER A 375 -9.64 -0.89 15.71
N GLY A 376 -9.00 -1.94 16.20
CA GLY A 376 -7.70 -1.84 16.84
C GLY A 376 -7.15 -3.21 17.24
N LYS A 377 -5.90 -3.23 17.70
CA LYS A 377 -5.25 -4.45 18.20
C LYS A 377 -4.24 -4.13 19.29
N ASP A 378 -4.07 -5.05 20.22
CA ASP A 378 -2.98 -5.02 21.19
C ASP A 378 -2.02 -6.21 21.01
N SER A 379 -0.74 -5.95 21.26
CA SER A 379 0.34 -6.92 21.37
C SER A 379 1.06 -6.64 22.68
N LEU A 380 0.87 -7.53 23.65
CA LEU A 380 1.40 -7.41 25.00
C LEU A 380 2.44 -8.50 25.27
N HIS A 381 3.21 -8.37 26.36
CA HIS A 381 4.33 -9.26 26.69
C HIS A 381 5.51 -9.18 25.71
N ASN A 382 5.71 -8.03 25.06
CA ASN A 382 6.89 -7.77 24.24
C ASN A 382 8.11 -7.50 25.15
N VAL A 383 8.65 -8.57 25.71
CA VAL A 383 9.82 -8.58 26.60
C VAL A 383 10.90 -9.52 26.06
N TYR A 384 12.16 -9.16 26.28
CA TYR A 384 13.32 -10.00 25.95
C TYR A 384 14.34 -9.98 27.08
N GLU A 385 15.15 -11.03 27.18
CA GLU A 385 16.27 -11.07 28.12
C GLU A 385 17.58 -10.66 27.43
N ASP A 386 18.39 -9.83 28.09
CA ASP A 386 19.74 -9.50 27.62
C ASP A 386 20.76 -10.61 27.94
N ALA A 387 22.01 -10.41 27.52
CA ALA A 387 23.10 -11.37 27.75
C ALA A 387 23.42 -11.59 29.25
N GLU A 388 22.96 -10.68 30.12
CA GLU A 388 23.12 -10.76 31.57
C GLU A 388 21.88 -11.36 32.28
N GLY A 389 20.87 -11.81 31.53
CA GLY A 389 19.64 -12.40 32.05
C GLY A 389 18.65 -11.39 32.62
N ARG A 390 18.76 -10.11 32.26
CA ARG A 390 17.80 -9.07 32.68
C ARG A 390 16.69 -8.95 31.65
N ALA A 391 15.44 -8.97 32.10
CA ALA A 391 14.28 -8.73 31.25
C ALA A 391 14.13 -7.24 30.89
N HIS A 392 13.93 -6.95 29.61
CA HIS A 392 13.68 -5.63 29.06
C HIS A 392 12.38 -5.65 28.26
N ALA A 393 11.51 -4.68 28.50
CA ALA A 393 10.37 -4.43 27.62
C ALA A 393 10.83 -3.61 26.40
N ILE A 394 10.16 -3.81 25.27
CA ILE A 394 10.26 -2.85 24.16
C ILE A 394 9.78 -1.45 24.62
N PRO A 395 10.18 -0.38 23.93
CA PRO A 395 9.52 0.91 24.08
C PRO A 395 8.02 0.75 23.84
N GLY A 396 7.23 1.26 24.75
CA GLY A 396 5.79 1.31 24.57
C GLY A 396 5.43 2.05 23.30
N THR A 397 4.70 1.40 22.41
CA THR A 397 4.47 1.89 21.05
C THR A 397 2.99 1.93 20.73
N LEU A 398 2.55 3.04 20.15
CA LEU A 398 1.22 3.20 19.58
C LEU A 398 1.36 3.58 18.11
N LEU A 399 0.82 2.73 17.23
CA LEU A 399 0.62 3.09 15.82
C LEU A 399 -0.86 3.48 15.65
N ILE A 400 -1.10 4.69 15.17
CA ILE A 400 -2.43 5.13 14.74
C ILE A 400 -2.50 5.02 13.23
N THR A 401 -3.50 4.31 12.74
CA THR A 401 -3.90 4.37 11.33
C THR A 401 -5.18 5.18 11.24
N ALA A 402 -5.22 6.16 10.34
CA ALA A 402 -6.40 6.97 10.10
C ALA A 402 -6.84 6.85 8.64
N VAL A 403 -8.16 6.81 8.44
CA VAL A 403 -8.78 6.80 7.11
C VAL A 403 -9.83 7.90 7.02
N ALA A 404 -9.90 8.58 5.88
CA ALA A 404 -10.87 9.65 5.65
C ALA A 404 -11.26 9.74 4.18
N ARG A 405 -12.39 10.38 3.90
CA ARG A 405 -12.85 10.63 2.54
C ARG A 405 -12.14 11.85 1.96
N VAL A 406 -11.67 11.74 0.72
CA VAL A 406 -11.34 12.89 -0.13
C VAL A 406 -12.57 13.20 -0.98
N PRO A 407 -13.26 14.34 -0.77
CA PRO A 407 -14.54 14.59 -1.42
C PRO A 407 -14.48 14.74 -2.94
N ASP A 408 -13.40 15.36 -3.42
CA ASP A 408 -13.16 15.71 -4.82
C ASP A 408 -11.65 15.57 -5.09
N LEU A 409 -11.31 14.60 -5.94
CA LEU A 409 -9.93 14.30 -6.29
C LEU A 409 -9.26 15.48 -6.99
N ASP A 410 -9.96 16.29 -7.78
CA ASP A 410 -9.36 17.43 -8.49
C ASP A 410 -8.84 18.53 -7.54
N ARG A 411 -9.18 18.43 -6.24
CA ARG A 411 -8.71 19.32 -5.17
C ARG A 411 -7.60 18.73 -4.30
N ALA A 412 -7.23 17.47 -4.51
CA ALA A 412 -6.16 16.86 -3.73
C ALA A 412 -4.81 17.50 -4.08
N VAL A 413 -3.96 17.66 -3.08
CA VAL A 413 -2.64 18.30 -3.23
C VAL A 413 -1.55 17.36 -2.70
N THR A 414 -0.31 17.63 -3.09
CA THR A 414 0.87 16.85 -2.69
C THR A 414 1.92 17.77 -2.07
N THR A 415 2.98 17.18 -1.52
CA THR A 415 4.04 17.88 -0.76
C THR A 415 5.00 18.68 -1.65
N ASP A 416 5.17 18.32 -2.93
CA ASP A 416 6.19 18.91 -3.80
C ASP A 416 5.88 20.35 -4.22
N LEU A 417 6.85 21.27 -4.07
CA LEU A 417 6.72 22.66 -4.52
C LEU A 417 6.40 22.73 -6.02
N LYS A 418 5.42 23.55 -6.38
CA LYS A 418 4.87 23.63 -7.74
C LYS A 418 5.54 24.70 -8.57
N ARG A 419 5.66 25.93 -8.04
CA ARG A 419 6.01 27.09 -8.87
C ARG A 419 6.82 28.14 -8.12
N ALA A 420 7.94 28.56 -8.71
CA ALA A 420 8.71 29.70 -8.21
C ALA A 420 7.88 30.99 -8.21
N GLY A 421 8.04 31.80 -7.15
CA GLY A 421 7.27 33.00 -6.90
C GLY A 421 5.98 32.77 -6.10
N ASP A 422 5.58 31.52 -5.87
CA ASP A 422 4.49 31.22 -4.95
C ASP A 422 4.89 31.49 -3.50
N MET A 423 3.90 31.82 -2.68
CA MET A 423 4.07 32.22 -1.29
C MET A 423 4.07 31.00 -0.38
N LEU A 424 4.99 30.98 0.58
CA LEU A 424 5.04 29.94 1.61
C LEU A 424 4.41 30.44 2.90
N TYR A 425 3.37 29.73 3.36
CA TYR A 425 2.67 29.99 4.61
C TYR A 425 2.94 28.86 5.60
N LEU A 426 3.09 29.23 6.87
CA LEU A 426 3.02 28.29 7.99
C LEU A 426 1.68 28.49 8.70
N VAL A 427 0.88 27.43 8.75
CA VAL A 427 -0.36 27.36 9.51
C VAL A 427 -0.08 26.66 10.83
N GLY A 428 -0.35 27.31 11.95
CA GLY A 428 -0.09 26.84 13.31
C GLY A 428 1.18 27.41 13.96
N ASP A 429 1.20 27.43 15.29
CA ASP A 429 2.30 27.98 16.10
C ASP A 429 3.42 26.97 16.31
N THR A 430 4.66 27.46 16.23
CA THR A 430 5.84 26.75 16.74
C THR A 430 6.06 27.10 18.21
N ARG A 431 6.23 26.08 19.06
CA ARG A 431 6.49 26.20 20.49
C ARG A 431 7.86 25.61 20.84
N PRO A 432 8.46 25.97 21.99
CA PRO A 432 9.78 25.44 22.40
C PRO A 432 9.64 23.99 22.87
N GLU A 433 9.43 23.09 21.90
CA GLU A 433 9.10 21.67 22.08
C GLU A 433 10.11 20.79 21.33
N LEU A 434 11.36 20.85 21.78
CA LEU A 434 12.49 20.07 21.27
C LEU A 434 12.75 18.81 22.11
N GLY A 435 12.01 18.58 23.19
CA GLY A 435 12.19 17.42 24.06
C GLY A 435 11.94 16.12 23.30
N ASN A 436 12.92 15.22 23.30
CA ASN A 436 12.92 13.96 22.54
C ASN A 436 12.61 14.13 21.02
N SER A 437 12.78 15.32 20.46
CA SER A 437 12.66 15.52 19.02
C SER A 437 13.84 14.89 18.27
N HIS A 438 13.76 14.75 16.95
CA HIS A 438 14.88 14.26 16.15
C HIS A 438 16.13 15.16 16.26
N TYR A 439 15.94 16.46 16.47
CA TYR A 439 17.02 17.38 16.84
C TYR A 439 17.71 16.96 18.15
N ALA A 440 16.93 16.63 19.18
CA ALA A 440 17.48 16.14 20.43
C ALA A 440 18.14 14.76 20.27
N LEU A 441 17.61 13.87 19.41
CA LEU A 441 18.13 12.51 19.19
C LEU A 441 19.49 12.48 18.47
N ILE A 442 19.79 13.46 17.62
CA ILE A 442 21.14 13.61 17.02
C ILE A 442 22.17 14.19 18.01
N GLY A 443 21.77 14.45 19.27
CA GLY A 443 22.63 14.94 20.33
C GLY A 443 22.95 16.44 20.25
N ALA A 444 22.11 17.21 19.56
CA ALA A 444 22.26 18.67 19.49
C ALA A 444 21.90 19.32 20.84
N ASP A 445 22.60 20.41 21.15
CA ASP A 445 22.42 21.17 22.39
C ASP A 445 21.16 22.03 22.30
N MET A 446 20.43 22.16 23.40
CA MET A 446 19.16 22.90 23.43
C MET A 446 18.99 23.64 24.76
N PRO A 447 18.26 24.77 24.78
CA PRO A 447 17.92 25.45 26.02
C PRO A 447 17.06 24.56 26.93
N PRO A 448 17.22 24.64 28.27
CA PRO A 448 16.40 23.88 29.21
C PRO A 448 14.90 24.13 29.03
N GLU A 449 14.52 25.36 28.65
CA GLU A 449 13.13 25.73 28.42
C GLU A 449 12.50 25.00 27.24
N ALA A 450 13.32 24.59 26.25
CA ALA A 450 12.90 23.86 25.06
C ALA A 450 12.85 22.34 25.27
N ASP A 451 13.31 21.81 26.41
CA ASP A 451 13.27 20.38 26.74
C ASP A 451 11.86 19.93 27.18
N ARG A 452 10.90 20.18 26.30
CA ARG A 452 9.49 19.85 26.46
C ARG A 452 9.05 18.99 25.29
N LEU A 453 8.29 17.96 25.60
CA LEU A 453 7.60 17.17 24.60
C LEU A 453 6.49 18.02 23.92
N PRO A 454 6.07 17.67 22.69
CA PRO A 454 4.94 18.32 22.03
C PRO A 454 3.64 18.22 22.83
N GLN A 455 2.93 19.34 22.98
CA GLN A 455 1.67 19.40 23.73
C GLN A 455 0.41 19.36 22.84
N PRO A 456 -0.73 18.89 23.36
CA PRO A 456 -2.04 19.00 22.69
C PRO A 456 -2.35 20.45 22.29
N VAL A 457 -2.89 20.65 21.08
CA VAL A 457 -3.17 21.98 20.53
C VAL A 457 -4.66 22.32 20.65
N PRO A 458 -5.02 23.40 21.37
CA PRO A 458 -6.41 23.85 21.40
C PRO A 458 -6.90 24.19 19.99
N GLN A 459 -8.13 23.78 19.66
CA GLN A 459 -8.81 24.07 18.38
C GLN A 459 -8.05 23.53 17.14
N ALA A 460 -7.22 22.50 17.30
CA ALA A 460 -6.52 21.85 16.19
C ALA A 460 -7.48 21.42 15.05
N LEU A 461 -8.61 20.81 15.41
CA LEU A 461 -9.61 20.37 14.43
C LEU A 461 -10.23 21.54 13.65
N ASP A 462 -10.52 22.68 14.29
CA ASP A 462 -11.09 23.83 13.60
C ASP A 462 -10.10 24.47 12.63
N ARG A 463 -8.80 24.47 12.99
CA ARG A 463 -7.71 24.82 12.08
C ARG A 463 -7.63 23.89 10.88
N MET A 464 -7.70 22.57 11.11
CA MET A 464 -7.70 21.56 10.05
C MET A 464 -8.92 21.70 9.13
N ARG A 465 -10.11 21.98 9.68
CA ARG A 465 -11.32 22.30 8.90
C ARG A 465 -11.12 23.55 8.04
N ALA A 466 -10.47 24.59 8.58
CA ALA A 466 -10.17 25.80 7.84
C ALA A 466 -9.20 25.57 6.68
N LEU A 467 -8.13 24.79 6.91
CA LEU A 467 -7.20 24.38 5.87
C LEU A 467 -7.88 23.50 4.80
N HIS A 468 -8.69 22.51 5.22
CA HIS A 468 -9.46 21.68 4.30
C HIS A 468 -10.37 22.52 3.39
N ARG A 469 -11.05 23.55 3.93
CA ARG A 469 -11.86 24.48 3.11
C ARG A 469 -11.01 25.23 2.08
N ALA A 470 -9.79 25.66 2.44
CA ALA A 470 -8.89 26.33 1.51
C ALA A 470 -8.40 25.40 0.39
N ILE A 471 -8.09 24.13 0.72
CA ILE A 471 -7.73 23.09 -0.25
C ILE A 471 -8.92 22.80 -1.18
N ALA A 472 -10.12 22.57 -0.62
CA ALA A 472 -11.33 22.32 -1.39
C ALA A 472 -11.72 23.49 -2.32
N ALA A 473 -11.37 24.73 -1.94
CA ALA A 473 -11.54 25.92 -2.78
C ALA A 473 -10.47 26.06 -3.88
N GLY A 474 -9.44 25.20 -3.90
CA GLY A 474 -8.35 25.24 -4.88
C GLY A 474 -7.34 26.36 -4.65
N LEU A 475 -7.22 26.85 -3.42
CA LEU A 475 -6.31 27.95 -3.05
C LEU A 475 -4.90 27.47 -2.71
N VAL A 476 -4.73 26.18 -2.46
CA VAL A 476 -3.46 25.55 -2.05
C VAL A 476 -2.85 24.79 -3.22
N GLN A 477 -1.55 24.98 -3.46
CA GLN A 477 -0.80 24.31 -4.53
C GLN A 477 -0.05 23.07 -4.02
N ALA A 478 0.56 23.18 -2.85
CA ALA A 478 1.23 22.11 -2.14
C ALA A 478 0.99 22.26 -0.64
N CYS A 479 0.95 21.14 0.07
CA CYS A 479 0.79 21.10 1.52
C CYS A 479 1.61 19.95 2.08
N HIS A 480 2.29 20.19 3.19
CA HIS A 480 3.06 19.19 3.91
C HIS A 480 2.90 19.38 5.42
N ASP A 481 2.80 18.29 6.16
CA ASP A 481 2.81 18.32 7.61
C ASP A 481 4.23 18.60 8.16
N LEU A 482 4.33 18.89 9.47
CA LEU A 482 5.61 19.07 10.15
C LEU A 482 5.72 18.01 11.25
N SER A 483 6.34 16.87 10.95
CA SER A 483 6.59 15.78 11.89
C SER A 483 8.06 15.79 12.36
N GLU A 484 8.83 14.75 12.03
CA GLU A 484 10.22 14.57 12.40
C GLU A 484 11.13 15.66 11.85
N GLY A 485 11.85 16.35 12.74
CA GLY A 485 12.75 17.43 12.39
C GLY A 485 12.07 18.76 12.05
N GLY A 486 10.75 18.86 12.20
CA GLY A 486 10.01 20.12 12.18
C GLY A 486 10.04 20.87 10.84
N LEU A 487 9.96 22.20 10.91
CA LEU A 487 9.87 23.09 9.74
C LEU A 487 11.06 22.93 8.78
N GLY A 488 12.27 22.74 9.32
CA GLY A 488 13.47 22.61 8.50
C GLY A 488 13.45 21.40 7.57
N VAL A 489 13.02 20.24 8.10
CA VAL A 489 12.91 19.00 7.32
C VAL A 489 11.74 19.09 6.33
N ALA A 490 10.56 19.52 6.79
CA ALA A 490 9.39 19.68 5.91
C ALA A 490 9.72 20.58 4.70
N LEU A 491 10.35 21.73 4.95
CA LEU A 491 10.74 22.64 3.87
C LEU A 491 11.77 22.02 2.90
N ALA A 492 12.71 21.23 3.41
CA ALA A 492 13.67 20.51 2.59
C ALA A 492 13.01 19.41 1.74
N GLU A 493 12.05 18.67 2.30
CA GLU A 493 11.30 17.61 1.61
C GLU A 493 10.40 18.17 0.51
N MET A 494 9.70 19.29 0.76
CA MET A 494 8.95 20.00 -0.29
C MET A 494 9.88 20.49 -1.41
N SER A 495 11.05 21.04 -1.05
CA SER A 495 12.03 21.59 -1.99
C SER A 495 12.66 20.51 -2.88
N LEU A 496 13.09 19.38 -2.31
CA LEU A 496 13.67 18.27 -3.08
C LEU A 496 12.64 17.58 -3.97
N ALA A 497 11.40 17.42 -3.51
CA ALA A 497 10.35 16.80 -4.30
C ALA A 497 9.93 17.70 -5.48
N GLY A 498 9.85 19.01 -5.23
CA GLY A 498 9.53 20.03 -6.23
C GLY A 498 10.70 20.42 -7.13
N ARG A 499 11.94 20.12 -6.72
CA ARG A 499 13.19 20.58 -7.37
C ARG A 499 13.24 22.10 -7.55
N LEU A 500 12.79 22.79 -6.51
CA LEU A 500 12.75 24.24 -6.41
C LEU A 500 13.41 24.67 -5.11
N GLY A 501 14.00 25.87 -5.11
CA GLY A 501 14.51 26.47 -3.88
C GLY A 501 13.37 27.12 -3.09
N ALA A 502 13.72 27.62 -1.92
CA ALA A 502 12.80 28.38 -1.08
C ALA A 502 13.59 29.38 -0.24
N ARG A 503 12.98 30.53 0.06
CA ARG A 503 13.54 31.52 0.97
C ARG A 503 12.53 31.83 2.05
N ILE A 504 12.87 31.52 3.30
CA ILE A 504 12.03 31.82 4.48
C ILE A 504 12.72 32.76 5.46
N ASP A 505 11.91 33.46 6.25
CA ASP A 505 12.32 34.33 7.34
C ASP A 505 11.75 33.84 8.66
N LEU A 506 12.61 33.38 9.57
CA LEU A 506 12.21 32.79 10.84
C LEU A 506 11.43 33.77 11.72
N ARG A 507 11.65 35.09 11.56
CA ARG A 507 10.96 36.12 12.34
C ARG A 507 9.46 36.20 12.03
N GLN A 508 9.03 35.61 10.91
CA GLN A 508 7.63 35.56 10.49
C GLN A 508 6.90 34.29 10.97
N VAL A 509 7.62 33.33 11.55
CA VAL A 509 7.02 32.07 12.01
C VAL A 509 6.04 32.33 13.16
N PRO A 510 4.78 31.85 13.10
CA PRO A 510 3.87 31.98 14.22
C PRO A 510 4.45 31.34 15.49
N GLY A 511 4.40 32.07 16.60
CA GLY A 511 5.04 31.68 17.87
C GLY A 511 6.49 32.13 18.05
N PHE A 512 7.12 32.78 17.06
CA PHE A 512 8.53 33.22 17.08
C PHE A 512 8.95 33.96 18.37
N GLU A 513 8.10 34.83 18.90
CA GLU A 513 8.40 35.61 20.11
C GLU A 513 8.61 34.75 21.36
N SER A 514 8.03 33.55 21.40
CA SER A 514 8.15 32.60 22.51
C SER A 514 9.40 31.70 22.42
N LEU A 515 10.13 31.79 21.31
CA LEU A 515 11.29 30.96 21.00
C LEU A 515 12.57 31.77 21.25
N GLY A 516 13.58 31.14 21.83
CA GLY A 516 14.86 31.75 22.19
C GLY A 516 15.90 31.69 21.07
N THR A 517 15.83 30.67 20.19
CA THR A 517 16.90 30.38 19.21
C THR A 517 16.34 30.03 17.83
N ASP A 518 17.17 30.06 16.78
CA ASP A 518 16.75 29.73 15.41
C ASP A 518 16.48 28.21 15.26
N GLU A 519 17.17 27.38 16.04
CA GLU A 519 17.00 25.92 16.09
C GLU A 519 15.63 25.53 16.64
N GLU A 520 15.15 26.23 17.67
CA GLU A 520 13.80 26.03 18.19
C GLU A 520 12.75 26.35 17.12
N VAL A 521 12.94 27.40 16.32
CA VAL A 521 12.01 27.75 15.24
C VAL A 521 12.01 26.69 14.14
N LEU A 522 13.19 26.20 13.75
CA LEU A 522 13.31 25.25 12.65
C LEU A 522 12.96 23.81 13.01
N PHE A 523 13.35 23.34 14.19
CA PHE A 523 13.40 21.91 14.48
C PHE A 523 12.50 21.46 15.63
N SER A 524 11.73 22.36 16.25
CA SER A 524 10.66 21.93 17.17
C SER A 524 9.62 21.11 16.41
N GLU A 525 9.16 20.04 17.02
CA GLU A 525 8.19 19.08 16.44
C GLU A 525 6.77 19.37 16.97
N SER A 526 6.43 20.65 17.10
CA SER A 526 5.10 21.09 17.57
C SER A 526 3.97 20.58 16.67
N LEU A 527 2.91 20.10 17.33
CA LEU A 527 1.74 19.49 16.71
C LEU A 527 0.86 20.49 15.93
N SER A 528 0.00 19.97 15.05
CA SER A 528 -1.02 20.69 14.27
C SER A 528 -0.48 21.84 13.39
N ARG A 529 0.70 21.66 12.78
CA ARG A 529 1.31 22.60 11.85
C ARG A 529 1.35 22.10 10.42
N PHE A 530 1.26 23.03 9.47
CA PHE A 530 1.27 22.75 8.03
C PHE A 530 2.09 23.79 7.29
N LEU A 531 2.96 23.35 6.39
CA LEU A 531 3.64 24.20 5.42
C LEU A 531 2.87 24.18 4.10
N VAL A 532 2.49 25.36 3.62
CA VAL A 532 1.52 25.51 2.53
C VAL A 532 2.08 26.43 1.45
N GLU A 533 2.03 26.00 0.20
CA GLU A 533 2.32 26.81 -0.98
C GLU A 533 1.02 27.40 -1.54
N VAL A 534 0.99 28.72 -1.71
CA VAL A 534 -0.19 29.48 -2.17
C VAL A 534 0.22 30.44 -3.28
N ARG A 535 -0.56 30.49 -4.36
CA ARG A 535 -0.31 31.43 -5.45
C ARG A 535 -0.49 32.88 -4.97
N PRO A 536 0.31 33.85 -5.45
CA PRO A 536 0.18 35.25 -5.03
C PRO A 536 -1.24 35.81 -5.20
N GLU A 537 -1.92 35.41 -6.28
CA GLU A 537 -3.30 35.80 -6.58
C GLU A 537 -4.36 35.23 -5.62
N ASP A 538 -4.06 34.11 -4.94
CA ASP A 538 -4.99 33.44 -4.02
C ASP A 538 -4.74 33.80 -2.56
N ALA A 539 -3.61 34.47 -2.25
CA ALA A 539 -3.15 34.75 -0.90
C ALA A 539 -4.24 35.37 0.01
N ALA A 540 -4.92 36.41 -0.47
CA ALA A 540 -5.97 37.08 0.31
C ALA A 540 -7.18 36.17 0.60
N ALA A 541 -7.55 35.30 -0.35
CA ALA A 541 -8.64 34.35 -0.16
C ALA A 541 -8.23 33.24 0.82
N PHE A 542 -6.98 32.76 0.72
CA PHE A 542 -6.40 31.79 1.63
C PHE A 542 -6.38 32.32 3.08
N GLU A 543 -5.83 33.53 3.28
CA GLU A 543 -5.81 34.19 4.59
C GLU A 543 -7.23 34.36 5.18
N THR A 544 -8.21 34.65 4.33
CA THR A 544 -9.61 34.75 4.74
C THR A 544 -10.17 33.40 5.22
N CYS A 545 -9.85 32.29 4.54
CA CYS A 545 -10.28 30.95 4.97
C CYS A 545 -9.74 30.55 6.34
N LEU A 546 -8.54 31.04 6.68
CA LEU A 546 -7.80 30.75 7.91
C LEU A 546 -7.97 31.84 8.98
N ALA A 547 -8.89 32.79 8.78
CA ALA A 547 -9.15 33.86 9.74
C ALA A 547 -9.45 33.30 11.15
N GLY A 548 -8.71 33.77 12.15
CA GLY A 548 -8.80 33.29 13.53
C GLY A 548 -7.90 32.10 13.87
N CYS A 549 -7.20 31.53 12.89
CA CYS A 549 -6.14 30.55 13.12
C CYS A 549 -4.76 31.24 13.10
N PRO A 550 -3.75 30.73 13.84
CA PRO A 550 -2.38 31.15 13.64
C PRO A 550 -1.92 30.80 12.23
N VAL A 551 -1.58 31.82 11.44
CA VAL A 551 -1.09 31.67 10.07
C VAL A 551 -0.21 32.87 9.72
N ALA A 552 0.90 32.63 9.04
CA ALA A 552 1.75 33.70 8.53
C ALA A 552 2.44 33.30 7.24
N ARG A 553 2.63 34.27 6.34
CA ARG A 553 3.54 34.13 5.21
C ARG A 553 4.97 34.17 5.74
N ILE A 554 5.67 33.05 5.67
CA ILE A 554 7.05 32.93 6.14
C ILE A 554 8.08 33.11 5.03
N GLY A 555 7.66 33.05 3.75
CA GLY A 555 8.61 33.11 2.65
C GLY A 555 7.99 32.98 1.26
N GLU A 556 8.81 32.51 0.33
CA GLU A 556 8.46 32.28 -1.07
C GLU A 556 9.31 31.16 -1.69
N VAL A 557 8.78 30.54 -2.74
CA VAL A 557 9.46 29.53 -3.56
C VAL A 557 10.40 30.23 -4.56
N SER A 558 11.62 29.71 -4.74
CA SER A 558 12.63 30.28 -5.65
C SER A 558 13.00 29.31 -6.78
N ALA A 559 13.41 29.87 -7.92
CA ALA A 559 13.80 29.11 -9.12
C ALA A 559 15.29 28.71 -9.15
N ASP A 560 16.09 29.19 -8.21
CA ASP A 560 17.55 29.05 -8.22
C ASP A 560 18.08 27.79 -7.52
N GLY A 561 17.17 26.92 -7.07
CA GLY A 561 17.54 25.63 -6.48
C GLY A 561 18.24 25.74 -5.12
N LEU A 562 18.09 26.87 -4.42
CA LEU A 562 18.72 27.11 -3.13
C LEU A 562 17.67 27.26 -2.02
N LEU A 563 17.81 26.47 -0.97
CA LEU A 563 17.07 26.62 0.28
C LEU A 563 17.78 27.62 1.18
N ARG A 564 17.11 28.72 1.52
CA ARG A 564 17.63 29.83 2.32
C ARG A 564 16.78 30.11 3.54
N VAL A 565 17.43 30.29 4.68
CA VAL A 565 16.79 30.67 5.94
C VAL A 565 17.42 31.93 6.49
N ILE A 566 16.60 32.96 6.66
CA ILE A 566 16.97 34.20 7.35
C ILE A 566 16.67 34.04 8.83
N GLY A 567 17.69 34.20 9.67
CA GLY A 567 17.61 34.02 11.11
C GLY A 567 17.07 35.23 11.86
N ARG A 568 16.99 35.09 13.18
CA ARG A 568 16.56 36.15 14.11
C ARG A 568 17.32 37.47 13.94
N ASP A 569 18.62 37.40 13.68
CA ASP A 569 19.49 38.58 13.50
C ASP A 569 19.35 39.24 12.11
N GLY A 570 18.52 38.67 11.24
CA GLY A 570 18.32 39.11 9.86
C GLY A 570 19.41 38.67 8.88
N SER A 571 20.41 37.91 9.35
CA SER A 571 21.43 37.30 8.49
C SER A 571 20.95 35.97 7.90
N GLU A 572 21.55 35.58 6.78
CA GLU A 572 21.33 34.25 6.21
C GLU A 572 22.08 33.22 7.06
N ARG A 573 21.33 32.34 7.72
CA ARG A 573 21.87 31.32 8.64
C ARG A 573 21.99 29.94 8.01
N LEU A 574 21.28 29.70 6.91
CA LEU A 574 21.30 28.47 6.13
C LEU A 574 21.16 28.82 4.65
N CYS A 575 22.02 28.23 3.83
CA CYS A 575 21.98 28.34 2.37
C CYS A 575 22.51 27.03 1.77
N LEU A 576 21.61 26.17 1.30
CA LEU A 576 21.96 24.84 0.78
C LEU A 576 21.34 24.61 -0.60
N PRO A 577 22.08 24.03 -1.56
CA PRO A 577 21.48 23.57 -2.81
C PRO A 577 20.57 22.38 -2.55
N VAL A 578 19.45 22.33 -3.28
CA VAL A 578 18.47 21.24 -3.21
C VAL A 578 19.14 19.89 -3.47
N GLU A 579 20.15 19.84 -4.33
CA GLU A 579 20.93 18.64 -4.61
C GLU A 579 21.67 18.10 -3.36
N ALA A 580 22.15 18.98 -2.48
CA ALA A 580 22.78 18.55 -1.23
C ALA A 580 21.75 18.00 -0.24
N LEU A 581 20.55 18.58 -0.21
CA LEU A 581 19.42 18.06 0.60
C LEU A 581 19.02 16.67 0.11
N GLU A 582 18.84 16.51 -1.20
CA GLU A 582 18.52 15.22 -1.82
C GLU A 582 19.61 14.17 -1.55
N GLN A 583 20.89 14.54 -1.68
CA GLN A 583 22.01 13.63 -1.42
C GLN A 583 22.03 13.16 0.04
N ALA A 584 21.80 14.06 1.00
CA ALA A 584 21.71 13.69 2.41
C ALA A 584 20.51 12.78 2.69
N TRP A 585 19.35 13.08 2.09
CA TRP A 585 18.09 12.37 2.31
C TRP A 585 18.04 10.99 1.63
N ARG A 586 18.52 10.86 0.39
CA ARG A 586 18.52 9.59 -0.37
C ARG A 586 19.76 8.75 -0.12
N GLY A 587 20.90 9.36 0.22
CA GLY A 587 22.18 8.66 0.27
C GLY A 587 22.60 8.13 -1.11
N GLU A 588 23.05 6.89 -1.18
CA GLU A 588 23.60 6.26 -2.41
C GLU A 588 22.52 5.67 -3.36
N LEU A 589 21.22 5.93 -3.13
CA LEU A 589 20.11 5.16 -3.71
C LEU A 589 19.89 5.31 -5.24
N ALA A 590 20.39 6.36 -5.91
CA ALA A 590 20.46 6.48 -7.38
C ALA A 590 21.06 7.85 -7.80
N PRO A 591 21.59 8.00 -9.04
CA PRO A 591 22.01 9.31 -9.53
C PRO A 591 20.83 10.29 -9.65
N ALA A 592 21.08 11.56 -9.38
CA ALA A 592 20.11 12.63 -9.56
C ALA A 592 19.65 12.69 -11.03
N ILE A 593 18.34 12.61 -11.26
CA ILE A 593 17.76 12.88 -12.58
C ILE A 593 18.06 14.35 -12.90
N SER A 594 18.57 14.71 -14.08
CA SER A 594 18.96 16.10 -14.35
C SER A 594 17.88 16.90 -15.08
N ARG A 595 16.99 16.24 -15.84
CA ARG A 595 15.87 16.88 -16.56
C ARG A 595 14.72 15.90 -16.76
N VAL A 596 13.51 16.34 -16.43
CA VAL A 596 12.26 15.72 -16.88
C VAL A 596 11.60 16.73 -17.83
N PRO A 597 11.23 16.34 -19.06
CA PRO A 597 10.61 17.25 -20.01
C PRO A 597 9.31 17.82 -19.47
N ALA A 598 8.98 19.01 -19.97
CA ALA A 598 7.75 19.70 -19.63
C ALA A 598 6.52 18.86 -20.01
N PRO A 599 5.40 19.03 -19.29
CA PRO A 599 4.13 18.38 -19.61
C PRO A 599 3.80 18.60 -21.07
N THR A 600 3.40 17.54 -21.76
CA THR A 600 2.73 17.69 -23.06
C THR A 600 1.23 17.63 -22.76
N PRO A 601 0.48 18.75 -22.90
CA PRO A 601 -0.96 18.72 -22.71
C PRO A 601 -1.58 17.97 -23.88
N HIS A 602 -2.21 16.83 -23.62
CA HIS A 602 -2.99 16.12 -24.63
C HIS A 602 -4.47 16.39 -24.40
N ALA A 603 -5.18 16.62 -25.50
CA ALA A 603 -6.62 16.45 -25.48
C ALA A 603 -6.93 14.97 -25.19
N PRO A 604 -7.92 14.65 -24.35
CA PRO A 604 -8.34 13.27 -24.15
C PRO A 604 -8.66 12.64 -25.51
N PRO A 605 -8.28 11.36 -25.74
CA PRO A 605 -8.49 10.72 -27.03
C PRO A 605 -9.96 10.82 -27.43
N THR A 606 -10.21 11.27 -28.66
CA THR A 606 -11.55 11.35 -29.21
C THR A 606 -12.14 9.93 -29.26
N ILE A 607 -13.12 9.65 -28.41
CA ILE A 607 -13.81 8.35 -28.40
C ILE A 607 -14.58 8.22 -29.72
N GLY A 608 -14.05 7.44 -30.65
CA GLY A 608 -14.81 7.00 -31.81
C GLY A 608 -15.96 6.12 -31.33
N ILE A 609 -17.20 6.48 -31.65
CA ILE A 609 -18.37 5.66 -31.33
C ILE A 609 -18.29 4.40 -32.21
N LEU A 610 -17.91 3.26 -31.61
CA LEU A 610 -18.03 1.96 -32.26
C LEU A 610 -19.51 1.65 -32.51
N ARG A 611 -19.84 1.18 -33.72
CA ARG A 611 -21.22 0.84 -34.13
C ARG A 611 -21.77 -0.40 -33.40
N SER A 612 -20.89 -1.26 -32.90
CA SER A 612 -21.17 -2.46 -32.10
C SER A 612 -20.10 -2.60 -31.02
N ARG A 613 -20.46 -3.08 -29.83
CA ARG A 613 -19.50 -3.33 -28.74
C ARG A 613 -18.95 -4.75 -28.88
N PRO A 614 -17.68 -4.94 -29.29
CA PRO A 614 -17.08 -6.26 -29.41
C PRO A 614 -16.93 -6.93 -28.03
N ARG A 615 -17.27 -8.22 -27.92
CA ARG A 615 -17.04 -8.99 -26.70
C ARG A 615 -15.55 -9.24 -26.50
N VAL A 616 -15.03 -8.94 -25.31
CA VAL A 616 -13.62 -9.10 -24.95
C VAL A 616 -13.51 -10.12 -23.83
N LEU A 617 -12.65 -11.12 -24.02
CA LEU A 617 -12.38 -12.12 -23.00
C LEU A 617 -11.21 -11.67 -22.13
N ILE A 618 -11.45 -11.48 -20.83
CA ILE A 618 -10.38 -11.35 -19.84
C ILE A 618 -10.18 -12.73 -19.21
N LEU A 619 -9.09 -13.42 -19.56
CA LEU A 619 -8.86 -14.78 -19.11
C LEU A 619 -8.21 -14.79 -17.73
N GLN A 620 -8.99 -15.12 -16.70
CA GLN A 620 -8.53 -15.19 -15.33
C GLN A 620 -7.92 -16.57 -15.03
N ALA A 621 -6.63 -16.60 -14.69
CA ALA A 621 -5.95 -17.79 -14.20
C ALA A 621 -5.82 -17.73 -12.66
N PRO A 622 -5.67 -18.87 -11.96
CA PRO A 622 -5.42 -18.85 -10.52
C PRO A 622 -4.24 -17.93 -10.17
N GLY A 623 -4.45 -16.88 -9.38
CA GLY A 623 -3.41 -15.93 -8.98
C GLY A 623 -3.22 -14.70 -9.88
N THR A 624 -3.99 -14.55 -10.98
CA THR A 624 -4.08 -13.24 -11.65
C THR A 624 -4.72 -12.22 -10.71
N ASN A 625 -4.33 -10.95 -10.83
CA ASN A 625 -4.77 -9.92 -9.89
C ASN A 625 -5.09 -8.56 -10.52
N ARG A 626 -5.04 -8.45 -11.85
CA ARG A 626 -5.36 -7.24 -12.62
C ARG A 626 -6.52 -7.42 -13.61
N ASP A 627 -7.40 -8.37 -13.32
CA ASP A 627 -8.49 -8.75 -14.22
C ASP A 627 -9.53 -7.62 -14.38
N ARG A 628 -9.81 -6.87 -13.30
CA ARG A 628 -10.87 -5.84 -13.27
C ARG A 628 -10.44 -4.56 -13.97
N GLU A 629 -9.17 -4.23 -13.87
CA GLU A 629 -8.48 -3.09 -14.46
C GLU A 629 -8.42 -3.27 -15.97
N ALA A 630 -7.99 -4.46 -16.41
CA ALA A 630 -8.01 -4.85 -17.82
C ALA A 630 -9.44 -4.83 -18.39
N ALA A 631 -10.43 -5.30 -17.64
CA ALA A 631 -11.84 -5.22 -18.03
C ALA A 631 -12.29 -3.76 -18.17
N LEU A 632 -12.02 -2.90 -17.18
CA LEU A 632 -12.37 -1.49 -17.21
C LEU A 632 -11.72 -0.76 -18.40
N ALA A 633 -10.44 -1.02 -18.67
CA ALA A 633 -9.74 -0.46 -19.84
C ALA A 633 -10.42 -0.85 -21.15
N CYS A 634 -10.81 -2.13 -21.31
CA CYS A 634 -11.54 -2.60 -22.48
C CYS A 634 -12.94 -1.96 -22.59
N GLN A 635 -13.64 -1.79 -21.48
CA GLN A 635 -14.95 -1.15 -21.43
C GLN A 635 -14.86 0.32 -21.87
N LEU A 636 -13.89 1.09 -21.34
CA LEU A 636 -13.66 2.49 -21.71
C LEU A 636 -13.22 2.63 -23.17
N ALA A 637 -12.50 1.64 -23.71
CA ALA A 637 -12.12 1.58 -25.12
C ALA A 637 -13.28 1.16 -26.06
N GLY A 638 -14.47 0.87 -25.53
CA GLY A 638 -15.70 0.59 -26.29
C GLY A 638 -16.08 -0.89 -26.42
N GLY A 639 -15.39 -1.78 -25.70
CA GLY A 639 -15.66 -3.22 -25.69
C GLY A 639 -16.68 -3.64 -24.63
N GLU A 640 -17.06 -4.92 -24.67
CA GLU A 640 -17.89 -5.58 -23.66
C GLU A 640 -17.06 -6.70 -23.00
N PRO A 641 -16.32 -6.41 -21.91
CA PRO A 641 -15.46 -7.38 -21.26
C PRO A 641 -16.23 -8.43 -20.44
N GLU A 642 -15.79 -9.68 -20.50
CA GLU A 642 -16.21 -10.76 -19.60
C GLU A 642 -14.97 -11.35 -18.94
N ILE A 643 -14.89 -11.29 -17.61
CA ILE A 643 -13.85 -11.98 -16.84
C ILE A 643 -14.28 -13.44 -16.71
N VAL A 644 -13.48 -14.33 -17.29
CA VAL A 644 -13.79 -15.77 -17.34
C VAL A 644 -12.66 -16.54 -16.67
N PRO A 645 -12.95 -17.26 -15.57
CA PRO A 645 -12.00 -18.20 -15.00
C PRO A 645 -11.63 -19.27 -16.03
N LEU A 646 -10.33 -19.56 -16.16
CA LEU A 646 -9.78 -20.56 -17.09
C LEU A 646 -10.53 -21.90 -17.02
N ALA A 647 -10.93 -22.32 -15.82
CA ALA A 647 -11.70 -23.54 -15.60
C ALA A 647 -13.01 -23.61 -16.42
N ARG A 648 -13.69 -22.49 -16.70
CA ARG A 648 -14.92 -22.48 -17.53
C ARG A 648 -14.64 -22.80 -18.99
N LEU A 649 -13.55 -22.28 -19.55
CA LEU A 649 -13.12 -22.63 -20.91
C LEU A 649 -12.76 -24.12 -21.00
N LEU A 650 -12.05 -24.62 -19.99
CA LEU A 650 -11.62 -26.02 -19.94
C LEU A 650 -12.79 -27.00 -19.78
N ARG A 651 -13.90 -26.57 -19.18
CA ARG A 651 -15.15 -27.34 -19.06
C ARG A 651 -16.06 -27.20 -20.30
N GLY A 652 -15.72 -26.32 -21.24
CA GLY A 652 -16.55 -26.04 -22.42
C GLY A 652 -17.79 -25.19 -22.14
N GLU A 653 -17.86 -24.52 -20.98
CA GLU A 653 -18.97 -23.62 -20.62
C GLU A 653 -18.92 -22.28 -21.39
N ARG A 654 -17.75 -21.97 -21.94
CA ARG A 654 -17.42 -20.82 -22.80
C ARG A 654 -16.42 -21.26 -23.85
N SER A 655 -16.41 -20.61 -25.02
CA SER A 655 -15.40 -20.82 -26.06
C SER A 655 -14.59 -19.55 -26.31
N LEU A 656 -13.28 -19.70 -26.55
CA LEU A 656 -12.41 -18.60 -26.96
C LEU A 656 -12.93 -17.88 -28.22
N LEU A 657 -13.54 -18.63 -29.14
CA LEU A 657 -14.01 -18.12 -30.42
C LEU A 657 -15.31 -17.30 -30.31
N ASP A 658 -15.94 -17.24 -29.13
CA ASP A 658 -17.13 -16.42 -28.85
C ASP A 658 -16.80 -14.93 -28.70
N TYR A 659 -15.51 -14.60 -28.66
CA TYR A 659 -14.99 -13.26 -28.37
C TYR A 659 -14.22 -12.70 -29.57
N ALA A 660 -14.18 -11.37 -29.66
CA ALA A 660 -13.46 -10.65 -30.69
C ALA A 660 -12.00 -10.38 -30.31
N MET A 661 -11.73 -10.24 -29.00
CA MET A 661 -10.40 -9.96 -28.44
C MET A 661 -10.17 -10.79 -27.18
N LEU A 662 -8.92 -11.16 -26.93
CA LEU A 662 -8.47 -11.86 -25.72
C LEU A 662 -7.43 -11.00 -24.99
N VAL A 663 -7.57 -10.90 -23.67
CA VAL A 663 -6.60 -10.32 -22.75
C VAL A 663 -6.15 -11.37 -21.74
N LEU A 664 -4.83 -11.51 -21.60
CA LEU A 664 -4.16 -12.26 -20.54
C LEU A 664 -3.61 -11.22 -19.55
N PRO A 665 -4.32 -10.96 -18.43
CA PRO A 665 -3.95 -9.91 -17.47
C PRO A 665 -2.69 -10.25 -16.66
N GLY A 666 -2.20 -9.25 -15.91
CA GLY A 666 -1.08 -9.40 -14.98
C GLY A 666 -1.43 -10.12 -13.67
N GLY A 667 -0.38 -10.44 -12.91
CA GLY A 667 -0.47 -11.05 -11.58
C GLY A 667 0.61 -12.09 -11.36
N PHE A 668 0.31 -13.10 -10.54
CA PHE A 668 1.23 -14.18 -10.18
C PHE A 668 0.56 -15.52 -10.47
N SER A 669 0.28 -15.82 -11.75
CA SER A 669 -0.47 -17.04 -12.08
C SER A 669 0.23 -18.29 -11.52
N TYR A 670 -0.52 -19.08 -10.75
CA TYR A 670 -0.03 -20.26 -10.03
C TYR A 670 1.15 -19.98 -9.08
N GLY A 671 1.30 -18.73 -8.61
CA GLY A 671 2.36 -18.33 -7.68
C GLY A 671 3.74 -18.16 -8.26
N ASP A 672 3.88 -18.33 -9.58
CA ASP A 672 5.16 -18.32 -10.25
C ASP A 672 6.18 -19.34 -9.66
N ASP A 673 5.69 -20.37 -8.92
CA ASP A 673 6.51 -21.38 -8.22
C ASP A 673 7.47 -22.15 -9.15
N LEU A 674 7.09 -22.32 -10.42
CA LEU A 674 7.88 -22.95 -11.49
C LEU A 674 8.46 -21.91 -12.47
N GLY A 675 8.59 -20.66 -12.02
CA GLY A 675 8.90 -19.48 -12.81
C GLY A 675 7.65 -18.83 -13.40
N ALA A 676 7.72 -17.52 -13.63
CA ALA A 676 6.51 -16.74 -13.86
C ALA A 676 5.80 -17.07 -15.19
N GLY A 677 4.48 -17.28 -15.12
CA GLY A 677 3.64 -17.65 -16.27
C GLY A 677 3.87 -19.05 -16.85
N THR A 678 4.72 -19.90 -16.24
CA THR A 678 5.06 -21.23 -16.78
C THR A 678 3.86 -22.18 -16.83
N MET A 679 3.12 -22.30 -15.72
CA MET A 679 1.95 -23.20 -15.66
C MET A 679 0.83 -22.71 -16.57
N TRP A 680 0.59 -21.40 -16.61
CA TRP A 680 -0.41 -20.81 -17.49
C TRP A 680 -0.07 -21.04 -18.97
N ALA A 681 1.20 -20.91 -19.35
CA ALA A 681 1.67 -21.25 -20.70
C ALA A 681 1.40 -22.72 -21.07
N LEU A 682 1.49 -23.67 -20.12
CA LEU A 682 1.16 -25.06 -20.36
C LEU A 682 -0.34 -25.25 -20.61
N ASP A 683 -1.21 -24.57 -19.86
CA ASP A 683 -2.66 -24.60 -20.13
C ASP A 683 -2.98 -24.02 -21.52
N LEU A 684 -2.40 -22.86 -21.86
CA LEU A 684 -2.58 -22.22 -23.16
C LEU A 684 -2.15 -23.14 -24.31
N ARG A 685 -1.01 -23.83 -24.16
CA ARG A 685 -0.44 -24.68 -25.21
C ARG A 685 -1.10 -26.05 -25.30
N LEU A 686 -1.28 -26.74 -24.18
CA LEU A 686 -1.70 -28.15 -24.16
C LEU A 686 -3.21 -28.31 -24.09
N ARG A 687 -3.93 -27.35 -23.49
CA ARG A 687 -5.38 -27.47 -23.26
C ARG A 687 -6.20 -26.54 -24.14
N LEU A 688 -5.63 -25.39 -24.53
CA LEU A 688 -6.28 -24.41 -25.40
C LEU A 688 -5.57 -24.21 -26.75
N GLY A 689 -4.53 -25.01 -27.07
CA GLY A 689 -3.63 -24.78 -28.20
C GLY A 689 -4.34 -24.58 -29.54
N GLU A 690 -5.17 -25.53 -29.96
CA GLU A 690 -5.90 -25.44 -31.24
C GLU A 690 -6.84 -24.21 -31.29
N ALA A 691 -7.51 -23.92 -30.17
CA ALA A 691 -8.41 -22.78 -30.09
C ALA A 691 -7.65 -21.46 -30.15
N MET A 692 -6.48 -21.36 -29.50
CA MET A 692 -5.58 -20.22 -29.57
C MET A 692 -5.03 -20.00 -30.98
N GLU A 693 -4.58 -21.06 -31.65
CA GLU A 693 -4.09 -20.99 -33.04
C GLU A 693 -5.18 -20.49 -33.98
N ARG A 694 -6.40 -21.04 -33.88
CA ARG A 694 -7.55 -20.58 -34.67
C ARG A 694 -7.94 -19.14 -34.37
N PHE A 695 -7.89 -18.73 -33.10
CA PHE A 695 -8.18 -17.37 -32.68
C PHE A 695 -7.18 -16.40 -33.29
N ILE A 696 -5.88 -16.67 -33.17
CA ILE A 696 -4.80 -15.82 -33.71
C ILE A 696 -4.83 -15.81 -35.24
N ALA A 697 -4.99 -16.96 -35.90
CA ALA A 697 -5.02 -17.07 -37.36
C ALA A 697 -6.21 -16.33 -37.99
N SER A 698 -7.29 -16.12 -37.23
CA SER A 698 -8.43 -15.30 -37.66
C SER A 698 -8.18 -13.78 -37.60
N GLY A 699 -6.99 -13.34 -37.19
CA GLY A 699 -6.62 -11.93 -37.07
C GLY A 699 -7.17 -11.23 -35.82
N ARG A 700 -7.79 -11.98 -34.90
CA ARG A 700 -8.33 -11.43 -33.65
C ARG A 700 -7.21 -10.94 -32.72
N PRO A 701 -7.36 -9.79 -32.03
CA PRO A 701 -6.33 -9.27 -31.13
C PRO A 701 -6.14 -10.13 -29.87
N VAL A 702 -4.88 -10.38 -29.50
CA VAL A 702 -4.48 -11.00 -28.23
C VAL A 702 -3.49 -10.09 -27.52
N LEU A 703 -3.80 -9.68 -26.29
CA LEU A 703 -2.94 -8.84 -25.46
C LEU A 703 -2.48 -9.61 -24.23
N GLY A 704 -1.17 -9.75 -24.02
CA GLY A 704 -0.59 -10.29 -22.78
C GLY A 704 0.14 -9.21 -22.00
N ILE A 705 -0.27 -9.00 -20.75
CA ILE A 705 0.27 -7.94 -19.90
C ILE A 705 1.02 -8.56 -18.72
N CYS A 706 2.28 -8.16 -18.52
CA CYS A 706 3.16 -8.64 -17.45
C CYS A 706 3.17 -10.19 -17.39
N ASN A 707 2.45 -10.81 -16.47
CA ASN A 707 2.31 -12.27 -16.38
C ASN A 707 1.67 -12.91 -17.62
N GLY A 708 0.74 -12.22 -18.27
CA GLY A 708 0.23 -12.64 -19.58
C GLY A 708 1.29 -12.61 -20.68
N PHE A 709 2.21 -11.64 -20.66
CA PHE A 709 3.33 -11.60 -21.62
C PHE A 709 4.29 -12.79 -21.39
N GLN A 710 4.61 -13.07 -20.12
CA GLN A 710 5.38 -14.26 -19.74
C GLN A 710 4.72 -15.55 -20.22
N ALA A 711 3.40 -15.69 -20.03
CA ALA A 711 2.65 -16.85 -20.50
C ALA A 711 2.68 -16.99 -22.03
N LEU A 712 2.51 -15.90 -22.79
CA LEU A 712 2.56 -15.93 -24.26
C LEU A 712 3.94 -16.34 -24.80
N VAL A 713 5.02 -15.78 -24.25
CA VAL A 713 6.40 -16.14 -24.64
C VAL A 713 6.67 -17.60 -24.31
N LYS A 714 6.34 -18.03 -23.09
CA LYS A 714 6.54 -19.41 -22.66
C LYS A 714 5.63 -20.39 -23.41
N ALA A 715 4.45 -19.98 -23.89
CA ALA A 715 3.59 -20.81 -24.73
C ALA A 715 4.16 -20.99 -26.15
N GLY A 716 5.08 -20.13 -26.59
CA GLY A 716 5.60 -20.09 -27.96
C GLY A 716 4.71 -19.27 -28.92
N LEU A 717 3.78 -18.48 -28.37
CA LEU A 717 2.88 -17.62 -29.14
C LEU A 717 3.52 -16.26 -29.47
N LEU A 718 4.54 -15.85 -28.70
CA LEU A 718 5.37 -14.68 -28.96
C LEU A 718 6.85 -15.05 -28.97
N PRO A 719 7.65 -14.54 -29.92
CA PRO A 719 7.26 -13.72 -31.08
C PRO A 719 6.44 -14.51 -32.12
N GLY A 720 6.52 -15.84 -32.11
CA GLY A 720 5.76 -16.70 -33.01
C GLY A 720 6.44 -18.06 -33.16
N PRO A 721 5.77 -19.03 -33.80
CA PRO A 721 6.31 -20.38 -34.00
C PRO A 721 7.61 -20.39 -34.82
N GLU A 722 7.82 -19.42 -35.70
CA GLU A 722 9.05 -19.25 -36.50
C GLU A 722 10.27 -18.76 -35.71
N PHE A 723 10.08 -18.43 -34.43
CA PHE A 723 11.12 -18.12 -33.45
C PHE A 723 11.31 -19.26 -32.45
N LEU A 724 10.77 -20.45 -32.71
CA LEU A 724 11.11 -21.66 -31.97
C LEU A 724 12.30 -22.37 -32.63
N GLU A 725 13.12 -22.99 -31.80
CA GLU A 725 14.12 -23.95 -32.28
C GLU A 725 13.43 -25.21 -32.85
N PRO A 726 14.12 -26.02 -33.66
CA PRO A 726 13.54 -27.25 -34.22
C PRO A 726 13.03 -28.25 -33.17
N ASP A 727 13.56 -28.19 -31.94
CA ASP A 727 13.13 -29.00 -30.79
C ASP A 727 11.94 -28.39 -30.02
N GLY A 728 11.42 -27.25 -30.48
CA GLY A 728 10.35 -26.48 -29.84
C GLY A 728 10.81 -25.62 -28.66
N SER A 729 12.12 -25.53 -28.38
CA SER A 729 12.64 -24.65 -27.34
C SER A 729 12.55 -23.18 -27.75
N ARG A 730 12.38 -22.30 -26.75
CA ARG A 730 12.15 -20.87 -26.99
C ARG A 730 13.49 -20.18 -27.24
N THR A 731 13.50 -19.27 -28.21
CA THR A 731 14.68 -18.42 -28.51
C THR A 731 14.71 -17.13 -27.70
N VAL A 732 13.59 -16.77 -27.06
CA VAL A 732 13.47 -15.62 -26.15
C VAL A 732 12.75 -16.02 -24.88
N THR A 733 12.99 -15.29 -23.79
CA THR A 733 12.33 -15.49 -22.49
C THR A 733 12.24 -14.18 -21.73
N LEU A 734 11.43 -14.19 -20.69
CA LEU A 734 11.49 -13.23 -19.59
C LEU A 734 12.16 -13.92 -18.39
N ALA A 735 13.12 -13.23 -17.79
CA ALA A 735 13.93 -13.72 -16.67
C ALA A 735 13.84 -12.78 -15.47
N LEU A 736 14.46 -13.17 -14.36
CA LEU A 736 14.64 -12.31 -13.19
C LEU A 736 15.22 -10.95 -13.59
N ASN A 737 14.70 -9.89 -12.97
CA ASN A 737 15.22 -8.54 -13.14
C ASN A 737 16.73 -8.51 -12.85
N ALA A 738 17.47 -7.69 -13.59
CA ALA A 738 18.91 -7.52 -13.37
C ALA A 738 19.24 -6.99 -11.96
N SER A 739 18.30 -6.30 -11.30
CA SER A 739 18.42 -5.84 -9.90
C SER A 739 18.32 -6.97 -8.87
N GLY A 740 17.82 -8.16 -9.26
CA GLY A 740 17.64 -9.30 -8.36
C GLY A 740 16.43 -9.17 -7.41
N HIS A 741 15.56 -8.18 -7.59
CA HIS A 741 14.36 -8.00 -6.79
C HIS A 741 13.17 -7.45 -7.61
N PHE A 742 11.99 -7.44 -6.98
CA PHE A 742 10.78 -6.82 -7.52
C PHE A 742 10.97 -5.31 -7.70
N GLU A 743 10.39 -4.76 -8.76
CA GLU A 743 10.43 -3.33 -9.08
C GLU A 743 9.02 -2.82 -9.36
N CYS A 744 8.61 -1.77 -8.63
CA CYS A 744 7.42 -0.98 -8.90
C CYS A 744 7.82 0.48 -9.23
N ARG A 745 7.65 0.87 -10.51
CA ARG A 745 8.12 2.15 -11.05
C ARG A 745 7.26 2.60 -12.22
N TRP A 746 7.20 3.91 -12.45
CA TRP A 746 6.67 4.47 -13.69
C TRP A 746 7.77 4.61 -14.74
N VAL A 747 7.50 4.14 -15.96
CA VAL A 747 8.47 4.04 -17.06
C VAL A 747 7.94 4.66 -18.34
N TRP A 748 8.85 5.27 -19.11
CA TRP A 748 8.56 5.80 -20.43
C TRP A 748 8.80 4.73 -21.49
N LEU A 749 7.85 4.62 -22.41
CA LEU A 749 7.85 3.64 -23.49
C LEU A 749 7.78 4.36 -24.82
N ARG A 750 8.69 4.00 -25.73
CA ARG A 750 8.61 4.46 -27.12
C ARG A 750 8.00 3.37 -28.01
N PRO A 751 6.89 3.67 -28.68
CA PRO A 751 6.39 2.85 -29.80
C PRO A 751 7.38 2.81 -30.96
N ASN A 752 7.48 1.66 -31.62
CA ASN A 752 8.24 1.52 -32.86
C ASN A 752 7.32 1.73 -34.08
N PRO A 753 7.45 2.83 -34.84
CA PRO A 753 6.56 3.11 -35.97
C PRO A 753 6.71 2.12 -37.14
N ARG A 754 7.80 1.33 -37.17
CA ARG A 754 7.99 0.26 -38.16
C ARG A 754 7.36 -1.06 -37.75
N SER A 755 6.81 -1.16 -36.54
CA SER A 755 6.23 -2.40 -36.04
C SER A 755 4.88 -2.69 -36.71
N PRO A 756 4.59 -3.95 -37.10
CA PRO A 756 3.27 -4.31 -37.60
C PRO A 756 2.21 -4.40 -36.49
N CYS A 757 2.59 -4.19 -35.22
CA CYS A 757 1.73 -4.32 -34.06
C CYS A 757 0.50 -3.41 -34.14
N LEU A 758 -0.69 -4.00 -34.23
CA LEU A 758 -1.95 -3.27 -34.33
C LEU A 758 -2.23 -2.39 -33.10
N PHE A 759 -1.72 -2.78 -31.93
CA PHE A 759 -1.97 -2.08 -30.68
C PHE A 759 -1.24 -0.73 -30.63
N THR A 760 -0.07 -0.65 -31.27
CA THR A 760 0.78 0.56 -31.27
C THR A 760 0.62 1.39 -32.55
N GLU A 761 -0.30 1.01 -33.43
CA GLU A 761 -0.52 1.69 -34.71
C GLU A 761 -0.88 3.18 -34.50
N GLY A 762 -0.17 4.06 -35.21
CA GLY A 762 -0.41 5.50 -35.19
C GLY A 762 0.00 6.22 -33.90
N ILE A 763 0.67 5.55 -32.95
CA ILE A 763 1.17 6.20 -31.74
C ILE A 763 2.57 6.75 -31.99
N GLU A 764 2.71 8.07 -32.05
CA GLU A 764 4.00 8.76 -32.22
C GLU A 764 4.60 9.22 -30.88
N GLU A 765 3.76 9.39 -29.87
CA GLU A 765 4.12 9.93 -28.57
C GLU A 765 4.64 8.84 -27.62
N LEU A 766 5.37 9.26 -26.57
CA LEU A 766 5.77 8.35 -25.51
C LEU A 766 4.56 7.94 -24.67
N LEU A 767 4.45 6.65 -24.37
CA LEU A 767 3.53 6.16 -23.35
C LEU A 767 4.23 6.19 -22.00
N TYR A 768 3.46 6.36 -20.93
CA TYR A 768 3.98 6.38 -19.57
C TYR A 768 3.14 5.44 -18.71
N CYS A 769 3.71 4.34 -18.23
CA CYS A 769 2.95 3.32 -17.50
C CYS A 769 3.70 2.85 -16.26
N PRO A 770 3.01 2.32 -15.25
CA PRO A 770 3.67 1.60 -14.17
C PRO A 770 4.18 0.23 -14.66
N VAL A 771 5.26 -0.24 -14.05
CA VAL A 771 5.70 -1.64 -14.03
C VAL A 771 5.59 -2.16 -12.60
N ALA A 772 5.32 -3.45 -12.46
CA ALA A 772 5.24 -4.13 -11.16
C ALA A 772 5.62 -5.61 -11.35
N HIS A 773 6.92 -5.93 -11.37
CA HIS A 773 7.38 -7.29 -11.65
C HIS A 773 8.75 -7.62 -11.03
N GLY A 774 8.96 -8.90 -10.70
CA GLY A 774 10.28 -9.47 -10.36
C GLY A 774 10.97 -10.21 -11.51
N GLU A 775 10.21 -10.64 -12.51
CA GLU A 775 10.68 -11.44 -13.65
C GLU A 775 10.34 -10.78 -15.00
N GLY A 776 10.74 -9.51 -15.19
CA GLY A 776 10.40 -8.74 -16.39
C GLY A 776 11.51 -8.62 -17.43
N ARG A 777 12.67 -9.25 -17.22
CA ARG A 777 13.85 -9.02 -18.06
C ARG A 777 13.77 -9.80 -19.36
N PHE A 778 13.58 -9.10 -20.48
CA PHE A 778 13.64 -9.70 -21.81
C PHE A 778 15.06 -10.14 -22.17
N MET A 779 15.18 -11.40 -22.53
CA MET A 779 16.42 -12.04 -22.96
C MET A 779 16.21 -12.89 -24.21
N ALA A 780 17.09 -12.75 -25.19
CA ALA A 780 17.20 -13.62 -26.34
C ALA A 780 18.42 -14.55 -26.18
N ARG A 781 18.35 -15.74 -26.79
CA ARG A 781 19.41 -16.75 -26.75
C ARG A 781 20.70 -16.27 -27.44
N SER A 782 20.59 -15.39 -28.44
CA SER A 782 21.73 -14.84 -29.17
C SER A 782 21.42 -13.46 -29.76
N GLU A 783 22.47 -12.69 -30.07
CA GLU A 783 22.32 -11.38 -30.75
C GLU A 783 21.66 -11.51 -32.13
N ALA A 784 21.88 -12.61 -32.85
CA ALA A 784 21.23 -12.85 -34.14
C ALA A 784 19.70 -12.90 -34.05
N ILE A 785 19.15 -13.38 -32.93
CA ILE A 785 17.70 -13.36 -32.68
C ILE A 785 17.22 -11.93 -32.43
N LEU A 786 17.98 -11.12 -31.67
CA LEU A 786 17.65 -9.71 -31.46
C LEU A 786 17.68 -8.92 -32.77
N ASP A 787 18.70 -9.13 -33.60
CA ASP A 787 18.81 -8.51 -34.92
C ASP A 787 17.64 -8.89 -35.81
N ARG A 788 17.21 -10.15 -35.78
CA ARG A 788 16.04 -10.63 -36.54
C ARG A 788 14.75 -9.97 -36.06
N LEU A 789 14.54 -9.85 -34.74
CA LEU A 789 13.37 -9.16 -34.17
C LEU A 789 13.33 -7.69 -34.62
N GLU A 790 14.47 -7.00 -34.57
CA GLU A 790 14.58 -5.60 -34.96
C GLU A 790 14.38 -5.41 -36.48
N ALA A 791 15.00 -6.26 -37.29
CA ALA A 791 14.88 -6.22 -38.75
C ALA A 791 13.45 -6.47 -39.24
N GLN A 792 12.70 -7.33 -38.54
CA GLN A 792 11.29 -7.61 -38.82
C GLN A 792 10.33 -6.63 -38.13
N GLY A 793 10.82 -5.66 -37.35
CA GLY A 793 9.99 -4.68 -36.65
C GLY A 793 9.17 -5.26 -35.49
N LEU A 794 9.50 -6.45 -34.98
CA LEU A 794 8.70 -7.15 -33.96
C LEU A 794 8.88 -6.58 -32.54
N ILE A 795 9.87 -5.72 -32.33
CA ILE A 795 10.01 -4.92 -31.11
C ILE A 795 9.00 -3.77 -31.20
N ALA A 796 7.90 -3.88 -30.45
CA ALA A 796 6.79 -2.93 -30.50
C ALA A 796 7.02 -1.73 -29.55
N LEU A 797 7.60 -1.98 -28.37
CA LEU A 797 7.80 -0.99 -27.32
C LEU A 797 9.21 -1.11 -26.71
N THR A 798 9.86 0.02 -26.45
CA THR A 798 11.16 0.07 -25.77
C THR A 798 11.16 1.05 -24.58
N TYR A 799 11.84 0.67 -23.50
CA TYR A 799 12.15 1.54 -22.37
C TYR A 799 13.08 2.66 -22.80
N VAL A 800 12.71 3.89 -22.46
CA VAL A 800 13.49 5.09 -22.75
C VAL A 800 13.53 6.01 -21.53
N ASP A 801 14.46 6.95 -21.53
CA ASP A 801 14.41 8.06 -20.60
C ASP A 801 13.27 9.04 -20.95
N PRO A 802 12.98 10.04 -20.10
CA PRO A 802 11.93 11.01 -20.37
C PRO A 802 12.15 11.85 -21.64
N CYS A 803 13.40 11.98 -22.12
CA CYS A 803 13.72 12.64 -23.39
C CYS A 803 13.53 11.73 -24.60
N GLY A 804 13.05 10.50 -24.40
CA GLY A 804 12.99 9.48 -25.42
C GLY A 804 14.38 9.08 -25.90
N GLN A 805 15.37 8.90 -25.05
CA GLN A 805 16.65 8.29 -25.43
C GLN A 805 16.78 6.91 -24.78
N PRO A 806 17.46 5.94 -25.40
CA PRO A 806 17.75 4.67 -24.75
C PRO A 806 18.50 4.89 -23.44
N ALA A 807 18.02 4.28 -22.36
CA ALA A 807 18.64 4.43 -21.04
C ALA A 807 18.63 3.11 -20.25
N GLY A 808 19.58 3.00 -19.32
CA GLY A 808 19.70 1.87 -18.39
C GLY A 808 18.80 2.02 -17.16
N TYR A 809 19.17 1.35 -16.09
CA TYR A 809 18.51 1.51 -14.79
C TYR A 809 18.57 2.99 -14.32
N PRO A 810 17.47 3.56 -13.79
CA PRO A 810 16.19 2.94 -13.47
C PRO A 810 15.13 3.01 -14.60
N PHE A 811 15.40 3.67 -15.72
CA PHE A 811 14.42 3.85 -16.81
C PHE A 811 14.13 2.54 -17.57
N ASN A 812 15.13 1.65 -17.67
CA ASN A 812 14.97 0.23 -17.94
C ASN A 812 15.06 -0.53 -16.60
N PRO A 813 13.94 -0.78 -15.91
CA PRO A 813 13.93 -1.22 -14.51
C PRO A 813 14.38 -2.68 -14.34
N ASN A 814 14.25 -3.51 -15.38
CA ASN A 814 14.56 -4.94 -15.35
C ASN A 814 15.88 -5.29 -16.06
N GLY A 815 16.50 -4.35 -16.78
CA GLY A 815 17.72 -4.61 -17.55
C GLY A 815 17.50 -5.45 -18.81
N SER A 816 16.34 -5.30 -19.45
CA SER A 816 16.00 -5.97 -20.71
C SER A 816 16.98 -5.61 -21.83
N GLN A 817 17.37 -6.60 -22.64
CA GLN A 817 18.26 -6.38 -23.80
C GLN A 817 17.62 -5.39 -24.79
N ARG A 818 18.44 -4.47 -25.33
CA ARG A 818 18.01 -3.37 -26.22
C ARG A 818 16.85 -2.52 -25.67
N GLY A 819 16.61 -2.55 -24.35
CA GLY A 819 15.48 -1.86 -23.73
C GLY A 819 14.12 -2.41 -24.14
N ILE A 820 14.01 -3.66 -24.61
CA ILE A 820 12.73 -4.24 -25.05
C ILE A 820 11.74 -4.29 -23.88
N ALA A 821 10.60 -3.61 -24.04
CA ALA A 821 9.50 -3.59 -23.07
C ALA A 821 8.30 -4.43 -23.54
N GLY A 822 8.14 -4.59 -24.85
CA GLY A 822 7.11 -5.42 -25.45
C GLY A 822 7.40 -5.78 -26.91
N ILE A 823 6.87 -6.93 -27.34
CA ILE A 823 7.04 -7.49 -28.68
C ILE A 823 5.69 -7.94 -29.25
N CYS A 824 5.60 -8.01 -30.58
CA CYS A 824 4.44 -8.57 -31.28
C CYS A 824 4.79 -9.78 -32.14
N ASN A 825 3.76 -10.47 -32.64
CA ASN A 825 3.93 -11.48 -33.67
C ASN A 825 4.05 -10.86 -35.08
N PRO A 826 4.50 -11.60 -36.11
CA PRO A 826 4.62 -11.05 -37.46
C PRO A 826 3.30 -10.57 -38.07
N ALA A 827 2.17 -11.18 -37.70
CA ALA A 827 0.84 -10.74 -38.13
C ALA A 827 0.36 -9.47 -37.41
N GLY A 828 1.06 -9.03 -36.35
CA GLY A 828 0.78 -7.80 -35.61
C GLY A 828 -0.40 -7.87 -34.65
N ASN A 829 -1.12 -9.00 -34.58
CA ASN A 829 -2.34 -9.15 -33.78
C ASN A 829 -2.14 -9.77 -32.39
N VAL A 830 -0.92 -10.18 -32.04
CA VAL A 830 -0.56 -10.60 -30.69
C VAL A 830 0.48 -9.63 -30.16
N LEU A 831 0.20 -8.96 -29.04
CA LEU A 831 1.14 -8.10 -28.32
C LEU A 831 1.37 -8.64 -26.92
N GLY A 832 2.64 -8.68 -26.50
CA GLY A 832 3.04 -8.90 -25.12
C GLY A 832 3.89 -7.74 -24.62
N LEU A 833 3.59 -7.22 -23.42
CA LEU A 833 4.38 -6.16 -22.78
C LEU A 833 4.46 -6.34 -21.26
N MET A 834 5.57 -5.91 -20.66
CA MET A 834 5.78 -5.96 -19.20
C MET A 834 5.10 -4.82 -18.41
N PRO A 835 5.07 -3.57 -18.89
CA PRO A 835 4.33 -2.48 -18.24
C PRO A 835 2.82 -2.74 -18.21
N HIS A 836 2.13 -2.08 -17.29
CA HIS A 836 0.68 -2.20 -17.07
C HIS A 836 -0.08 -1.01 -17.68
N PRO A 837 -0.46 -1.06 -18.97
CA PRO A 837 -1.24 0.01 -19.59
C PRO A 837 -2.66 0.14 -19.02
N GLU A 838 -3.21 -0.91 -18.42
CA GLU A 838 -4.50 -0.93 -17.72
C GLU A 838 -4.50 -0.09 -16.43
N ASP A 839 -3.33 0.17 -15.86
CA ASP A 839 -3.16 0.97 -14.64
C ASP A 839 -2.89 2.47 -14.97
N HIS A 840 -2.92 2.87 -16.26
CA HIS A 840 -2.88 4.27 -16.70
C HIS A 840 -3.87 4.56 -17.84
N ILE A 841 -5.15 4.53 -17.48
CA ILE A 841 -6.32 4.78 -18.33
C ILE A 841 -7.07 6.07 -17.96
N PHE A 842 -6.74 6.70 -16.83
CA PHE A 842 -7.26 8.00 -16.40
C PHE A 842 -6.13 9.01 -16.16
N PRO A 843 -6.35 10.32 -16.42
CA PRO A 843 -5.35 11.35 -16.16
C PRO A 843 -4.84 11.40 -14.71
N TRP A 844 -5.72 11.18 -13.73
CA TRP A 844 -5.37 11.25 -12.29
C TRP A 844 -4.52 10.07 -11.82
N GLN A 845 -4.32 9.02 -12.64
CA GLN A 845 -3.39 7.94 -12.29
C GLN A 845 -1.93 8.35 -12.52
N HIS A 846 -1.68 9.36 -13.36
CA HIS A 846 -0.34 9.85 -13.66
C HIS A 846 0.34 10.36 -12.38
N PRO A 847 1.56 9.96 -12.00
CA PRO A 847 2.18 10.31 -10.71
C PRO A 847 2.35 11.80 -10.44
N ARG A 848 2.27 12.63 -11.49
CA ARG A 848 2.39 14.09 -11.45
C ARG A 848 1.11 14.81 -11.86
N TRP A 849 -0.05 14.16 -11.76
CA TRP A 849 -1.34 14.76 -12.13
C TRP A 849 -1.67 16.02 -11.33
N CYS A 850 -1.27 16.10 -10.04
CA CYS A 850 -1.38 17.33 -9.23
C CYS A 850 -0.51 18.50 -9.74
N ARG A 851 0.38 18.26 -10.72
CA ARG A 851 1.15 19.28 -11.45
C ARG A 851 0.52 19.64 -12.81
N GLY A 852 -0.68 19.11 -13.10
CA GLY A 852 -1.39 19.29 -14.37
C GLY A 852 -0.97 18.31 -15.48
N GLU A 853 -0.18 17.28 -15.17
CA GLU A 853 0.25 16.30 -16.16
C GLU A 853 -0.82 15.24 -16.43
N SER A 854 -1.13 15.01 -17.70
CA SER A 854 -2.19 14.10 -18.15
C SER A 854 -1.83 13.30 -19.40
N GLY A 855 -0.57 13.37 -19.85
CA GLY A 855 -0.09 12.72 -21.07
C GLY A 855 0.37 11.28 -20.89
N GLY A 856 0.65 10.61 -22.01
CA GLY A 856 1.16 9.24 -22.01
C GLY A 856 0.14 8.16 -21.61
N ILE A 857 -1.16 8.48 -21.67
CA ILE A 857 -2.26 7.56 -21.35
C ILE A 857 -2.23 6.35 -22.28
N ALA A 858 -2.25 5.15 -21.70
CA ALA A 858 -2.08 3.90 -22.44
C ALA A 858 -3.42 3.26 -22.88
N LEU A 859 -4.56 3.87 -22.56
CA LEU A 859 -5.88 3.46 -23.04
C LEU A 859 -5.94 3.32 -24.58
N ILE A 860 -5.12 4.10 -25.30
CA ILE A 860 -5.00 4.06 -26.76
C ILE A 860 -4.65 2.65 -27.30
N LEU A 861 -3.89 1.84 -26.56
CA LEU A 861 -3.54 0.47 -26.95
C LEU A 861 -4.80 -0.41 -27.07
N PHE A 862 -5.73 -0.26 -26.12
CA PHE A 862 -7.01 -0.96 -26.12
C PHE A 862 -7.94 -0.43 -27.22
N GLN A 863 -7.98 0.89 -27.41
CA GLN A 863 -8.79 1.53 -28.46
C GLN A 863 -8.36 1.10 -29.87
N ASN A 864 -7.05 0.96 -30.12
CA ASN A 864 -6.52 0.47 -31.38
C ASN A 864 -6.96 -0.98 -31.64
N ALA A 865 -6.86 -1.85 -30.63
CA ALA A 865 -7.28 -3.24 -30.73
C ALA A 865 -8.78 -3.40 -31.02
N LEU A 866 -9.62 -2.65 -30.31
CA LEU A 866 -11.08 -2.75 -30.47
C LEU A 866 -11.60 -2.09 -31.74
N ARG A 867 -10.89 -1.11 -32.30
CA ARG A 867 -11.19 -0.58 -33.64
C ARG A 867 -11.01 -1.61 -34.75
N ARG A 868 -10.21 -2.64 -34.52
CA ARG A 868 -9.96 -3.73 -35.48
C ARG A 868 -11.00 -4.85 -35.38
N CYS A 869 -11.70 -4.94 -34.26
CA CYS A 869 -12.78 -5.88 -34.00
C CYS A 869 -14.09 -5.39 -34.63
#